data_AF-A0A0D7CRI2-F1
#
_entry.id   AF-A0A0D7CRI2-F1
#
_cell.length_a   1.000
_cell.length_b   1.000
_cell.length_c   1.000
_cell.angle_alpha   90.00
_cell.angle_beta   90.00
_cell.angle_gamma   90.00
#
_symmetry.space_group_name_H-M   'P 1'
#
loop_
_entity.id
_entity.type
_entity.pdbx_description
1 polymer ?
#
loop_
_entity_poly.entity_id
_entity_poly.type
_entity_poly.pdbx_seq_one_letter_code
_entity_poly.pdbx_strand_id
1 'polypeptide(L)'
;MAGIQQEERIERLKALLVGESRSRRAGAALSSAPDRSKNLMLGVLLHGANRLREGFELTDLEQVLVDALSTIVDTEEVKAWGGAYRETVAAAGADKLILPLLITLRWPRYGYSFNDLRSQLPKLRQEAWEAPNVSLVPWEDLVSGRVEEDEAFVEAMRETGFAITGIARYSSPSSSASSEDALGAQAEVAALEPWRVKLEMESFYVEREVGDQWNSRDEIYFAASSGVGGGVGETFISEEFGAVEKGQTREFSSSRKVFLNKMCSSGTVLTGIQVWEADQSNSAWYDKLQLALESTVEMVDEYVDKNPMNNLVPVPDTVAIGWEIAKLFIALMDTLRNHDDLSCSRTFILTREDMTALHGGRELEWNFNGDGHHKLRVRYTGERPPYPTGSVYCTFRDQDGSSGQGGEWSTPMPLGGRAQGAPRAAVHDGKLHVVYANAHQQGLMTSGWYDGTGWKAPTSTGRSTPQPVGLAVWNQKLWSHWYVPVGPCLWGTSWDSDHWHNYTFQLTELDTRFGSGLAERNGRLWVARSSHRQRTEGNALVLCGSTEDDGGHFGDEKELATSSHAFGTVSMAYGLDRMWVTARQDRQVRTYWSARGQSPDTAQWQSEAGPQAGSSNNPALHFDGQNLWCAYTDTSGKPHLSRRVNETSTSAGSWSTPVPIGDGTHPTVLDAPGIATYKGRMYAFYHA
;
A
#
# COMPACT_ATOMS: atom_id res chain seq x y z
N MET A 1 -41.49 -12.17 18.99
CA MET A 1 -40.97 -11.90 17.63
C MET A 1 -41.78 -12.70 16.64
N ALA A 2 -42.70 -12.08 15.91
CA ALA A 2 -43.28 -12.70 14.72
C ALA A 2 -42.38 -12.30 13.54
N GLY A 3 -41.21 -12.93 13.44
CA GLY A 3 -40.37 -12.79 12.25
C GLY A 3 -41.05 -13.41 11.03
N ILE A 4 -40.55 -13.11 9.83
CA ILE A 4 -40.95 -13.80 8.60
C ILE A 4 -40.90 -15.30 8.86
N GLN A 5 -42.01 -15.99 8.58
CA GLN A 5 -42.04 -17.44 8.71
C GLN A 5 -40.99 -18.05 7.77
N GLN A 6 -40.33 -19.11 8.21
CA GLN A 6 -39.29 -19.79 7.45
C GLN A 6 -39.68 -20.04 5.98
N GLU A 7 -40.95 -20.43 5.74
CA GLU A 7 -41.50 -20.64 4.40
C GLU A 7 -41.38 -19.40 3.50
N GLU A 8 -41.71 -18.21 4.00
CA GLU A 8 -41.58 -16.98 3.21
C GLU A 8 -40.12 -16.63 2.94
N ARG A 9 -39.18 -16.90 3.85
CA ARG A 9 -37.74 -16.69 3.60
C ARG A 9 -37.23 -17.63 2.51
N ILE A 10 -37.68 -18.89 2.52
CA ILE A 10 -37.35 -19.86 1.47
C ILE A 10 -37.89 -19.40 0.12
N GLU A 11 -39.13 -18.91 0.04
CA GLU A 11 -39.68 -18.40 -1.23
C GLU A 11 -38.95 -17.15 -1.71
N ARG A 12 -38.55 -16.24 -0.81
CA ARG A 12 -37.68 -15.10 -1.15
C ARG A 12 -36.33 -15.56 -1.70
N LEU A 13 -35.72 -16.57 -1.08
CA LEU A 13 -34.47 -17.16 -1.57
C LEU A 13 -34.66 -17.75 -2.99
N LYS A 14 -35.72 -18.51 -3.23
CA LYS A 14 -36.01 -19.08 -4.55
C LYS A 14 -36.17 -17.98 -5.61
N ALA A 15 -36.90 -16.91 -5.31
CA ALA A 15 -37.07 -15.77 -6.20
C ALA A 15 -35.75 -15.04 -6.47
N LEU A 16 -34.94 -14.81 -5.43
CA LEU A 16 -33.61 -14.21 -5.55
C LEU A 16 -32.72 -15.02 -6.51
N LEU A 17 -32.71 -16.35 -6.37
CA LEU A 17 -31.85 -17.23 -7.16
C LEU A 17 -32.13 -17.18 -8.67
N VAL A 18 -33.33 -16.77 -9.08
CA VAL A 18 -33.73 -16.58 -10.48
C VAL A 18 -33.76 -15.12 -10.92
N GLY A 19 -33.21 -14.21 -10.10
CA GLY A 19 -33.12 -12.78 -10.40
C GLY A 19 -34.42 -12.00 -10.18
N GLU A 20 -35.40 -12.58 -9.49
CA GLU A 20 -36.71 -11.96 -9.19
C GLU A 20 -36.75 -11.39 -7.76
N SER A 21 -35.64 -10.81 -7.31
CA SER A 21 -35.55 -10.16 -5.99
C SER A 21 -36.61 -9.07 -5.84
N ARG A 22 -37.19 -8.96 -4.63
CA ARG A 22 -38.13 -7.88 -4.29
C ARG A 22 -37.40 -6.55 -4.12
N SER A 23 -36.13 -6.58 -3.70
CA SER A 23 -35.28 -5.40 -3.60
C SER A 23 -34.64 -5.08 -4.94
N ARG A 24 -34.93 -3.88 -5.46
CA ARG A 24 -34.25 -3.35 -6.65
C ARG A 24 -32.73 -3.32 -6.46
N ARG A 25 -32.26 -2.94 -5.26
CA ARG A 25 -30.82 -2.85 -4.95
C ARG A 25 -30.16 -4.22 -4.88
N ALA A 26 -30.79 -5.21 -4.24
CA ALA A 26 -30.27 -6.57 -4.23
C ALA A 26 -30.25 -7.18 -5.64
N GLY A 27 -31.29 -6.93 -6.44
CA GLY A 27 -31.30 -7.29 -7.85
C GLY A 27 -30.13 -6.68 -8.63
N ALA A 28 -29.88 -5.37 -8.48
CA ALA A 28 -28.75 -4.68 -9.12
C ALA A 28 -27.39 -5.22 -8.65
N ALA A 29 -27.21 -5.37 -7.34
CA ALA A 29 -25.99 -5.90 -6.72
C ALA A 29 -25.60 -7.29 -7.27
N LEU A 30 -26.58 -8.17 -7.45
CA LEU A 30 -26.37 -9.58 -7.80
C LEU A 30 -26.43 -9.85 -9.31
N SER A 31 -26.91 -8.91 -10.12
CA SER A 31 -27.01 -9.02 -11.58
C SER A 31 -25.80 -8.43 -12.33
N SER A 32 -24.92 -7.71 -11.63
CA SER A 32 -23.90 -6.77 -12.15
C SER A 32 -22.73 -7.34 -12.96
N ALA A 33 -22.63 -8.64 -13.23
CA ALA A 33 -21.52 -9.20 -14.03
C ALA A 33 -21.99 -9.83 -15.36
N PRO A 34 -21.36 -9.56 -16.51
CA PRO A 34 -21.70 -10.23 -17.76
C PRO A 34 -21.16 -11.66 -17.87
N ASP A 35 -20.28 -12.11 -16.95
CA ASP A 35 -19.55 -13.37 -17.08
C ASP A 35 -19.61 -14.32 -15.86
N ARG A 36 -19.31 -15.60 -16.11
CA ARG A 36 -19.82 -16.78 -15.36
C ARG A 36 -19.22 -17.07 -13.96
N SER A 37 -18.78 -16.08 -13.16
CA SER A 37 -18.37 -16.27 -11.73
C SER A 37 -19.36 -15.72 -10.70
N LYS A 38 -20.52 -15.23 -11.15
CA LYS A 38 -21.53 -14.54 -10.34
C LYS A 38 -21.77 -15.16 -8.96
N ASN A 39 -21.64 -14.35 -7.91
CA ASN A 39 -22.11 -14.66 -6.56
C ASN A 39 -21.54 -16.00 -6.03
N LEU A 40 -20.23 -16.19 -6.20
CA LEU A 40 -19.54 -17.43 -5.89
C LEU A 40 -19.74 -17.82 -4.42
N MET A 41 -19.55 -16.90 -3.48
CA MET A 41 -19.66 -17.20 -2.04
C MET A 41 -21.07 -17.58 -1.63
N LEU A 42 -22.09 -16.94 -2.21
CA LEU A 42 -23.49 -17.34 -2.03
C LEU A 42 -23.73 -18.76 -2.56
N GLY A 43 -23.18 -19.06 -3.74
CA GLY A 43 -23.25 -20.41 -4.30
C GLY A 43 -22.57 -21.46 -3.41
N VAL A 44 -21.37 -21.18 -2.91
CA VAL A 44 -20.63 -22.09 -2.02
C VAL A 44 -21.41 -22.34 -0.72
N LEU A 45 -21.95 -21.28 -0.11
CA LEU A 45 -22.81 -21.39 1.07
C LEU A 45 -24.00 -22.33 0.83
N LEU A 46 -24.76 -22.11 -0.24
CA LEU A 46 -25.96 -22.89 -0.55
C LEU A 46 -25.64 -24.33 -0.95
N HIS A 47 -24.51 -24.54 -1.64
CA HIS A 47 -24.01 -25.87 -1.95
C HIS A 47 -23.59 -26.62 -0.67
N GLY A 48 -22.86 -25.96 0.24
CA GLY A 48 -22.54 -26.47 1.56
C GLY A 48 -23.78 -26.83 2.38
N ALA A 49 -24.79 -25.95 2.39
CA ALA A 49 -26.07 -26.21 3.02
C ALA A 49 -26.77 -27.47 2.45
N ASN A 50 -26.74 -27.67 1.13
CA ASN A 50 -27.27 -28.90 0.52
C ASN A 50 -26.44 -30.14 0.87
N ARG A 51 -25.11 -30.02 0.95
CA ARG A 51 -24.22 -31.10 1.40
C ARG A 51 -24.55 -31.53 2.83
N LEU A 52 -24.72 -30.56 3.73
CA LEU A 52 -25.12 -30.80 5.11
C LEU A 52 -26.47 -31.52 5.19
N ARG A 53 -27.44 -31.11 4.37
CA ARG A 53 -28.75 -31.77 4.24
C ARG A 53 -28.64 -33.23 3.80
N GLU A 54 -27.76 -33.51 2.84
CA GLU A 54 -27.52 -34.87 2.31
C GLU A 54 -26.57 -35.72 3.17
N GLY A 55 -26.09 -35.19 4.30
CA GLY A 55 -25.22 -35.90 5.25
C GLY A 55 -23.76 -36.02 4.80
N PHE A 56 -23.31 -35.17 3.86
CA PHE A 56 -21.91 -35.07 3.51
C PHE A 56 -21.17 -34.13 4.45
N GLU A 57 -19.90 -34.43 4.74
CA GLU A 57 -19.01 -33.53 5.48
C GLU A 57 -18.76 -32.25 4.69
N LEU A 58 -18.74 -31.10 5.37
CA LEU A 58 -18.41 -29.83 4.74
C LEU A 58 -16.90 -29.71 4.51
N THR A 59 -16.52 -29.08 3.42
CA THR A 59 -15.13 -28.65 3.21
C THR A 59 -14.79 -27.45 4.09
N ASP A 60 -13.51 -27.10 4.17
CA ASP A 60 -13.01 -26.00 4.98
C ASP A 60 -13.73 -24.65 4.71
N LEU A 61 -13.87 -24.24 3.45
CA LEU A 61 -14.58 -23.01 3.10
C LEU A 61 -16.11 -23.13 3.27
N GLU A 62 -16.71 -24.26 2.89
CA GLU A 62 -18.15 -24.49 3.09
C GLU A 62 -18.54 -24.40 4.57
N GLN A 63 -17.73 -24.98 5.45
CA GLN A 63 -17.96 -24.98 6.89
C GLN A 63 -17.96 -23.54 7.42
N VAL A 64 -16.95 -22.74 7.06
CA VAL A 64 -16.86 -21.33 7.48
C VAL A 64 -18.09 -20.53 7.08
N LEU A 65 -18.56 -20.67 5.84
CA LEU A 65 -19.73 -19.93 5.34
C LEU A 65 -21.02 -20.42 6.01
N VAL A 66 -21.20 -21.73 6.15
CA VAL A 66 -22.36 -22.32 6.82
C VAL A 66 -22.41 -21.94 8.30
N ASP A 67 -21.26 -21.88 8.98
CA ASP A 67 -21.17 -21.41 10.36
C ASP A 67 -21.57 -19.95 10.49
N ALA A 68 -21.16 -19.09 9.54
CA ALA A 68 -21.57 -17.69 9.52
C ALA A 68 -23.11 -17.55 9.39
N LEU A 69 -23.75 -18.30 8.49
CA LEU A 69 -25.22 -18.35 8.39
C LEU A 69 -25.86 -18.92 9.66
N SER A 70 -25.25 -19.93 10.28
CA SER A 70 -25.76 -20.57 11.49
C SER A 70 -25.71 -19.67 12.74
N THR A 71 -25.10 -18.49 12.65
CA THR A 71 -25.18 -17.47 13.72
C THR A 71 -26.57 -16.86 13.88
N ILE A 72 -27.41 -16.95 12.84
CA ILE A 72 -28.67 -16.22 12.73
C ILE A 72 -29.89 -17.08 12.38
N VAL A 73 -29.67 -18.28 11.83
CA VAL A 73 -30.73 -19.28 11.56
C VAL A 73 -30.30 -20.63 12.13
N ASP A 74 -31.26 -21.48 12.48
CA ASP A 74 -30.94 -22.80 13.00
C ASP A 74 -30.51 -23.79 11.90
N THR A 75 -29.92 -24.91 12.30
CA THR A 75 -29.40 -25.93 11.39
C THR A 75 -30.46 -26.54 10.48
N GLU A 76 -31.72 -26.64 10.93
CA GLU A 76 -32.80 -27.18 10.10
C GLU A 76 -33.22 -26.19 9.03
N GLU A 77 -33.23 -24.89 9.33
CA GLU A 77 -33.40 -23.83 8.34
C GLU A 77 -32.24 -23.80 7.34
N VAL A 78 -30.98 -23.95 7.77
CA VAL A 78 -29.83 -24.09 6.85
C VAL A 78 -30.04 -25.26 5.87
N LYS A 79 -30.44 -26.43 6.36
CA LYS A 79 -30.73 -27.59 5.48
C LYS A 79 -31.89 -27.28 4.52
N ALA A 80 -32.92 -26.57 4.97
CA ALA A 80 -34.05 -26.16 4.12
C ALA A 80 -33.59 -25.23 2.99
N TRP A 81 -32.66 -24.30 3.27
CA TRP A 81 -32.05 -23.45 2.25
C TRP A 81 -31.27 -24.26 1.21
N GLY A 82 -30.50 -25.27 1.65
CA GLY A 82 -29.83 -26.22 0.76
C GLY A 82 -30.81 -26.98 -0.15
N GLY A 83 -31.95 -27.40 0.40
CA GLY A 83 -33.04 -28.01 -0.36
C GLY A 83 -33.63 -27.07 -1.41
N ALA A 84 -33.99 -25.85 -1.01
CA ALA A 84 -34.54 -24.82 -1.89
C ALA A 84 -33.60 -24.45 -3.03
N TYR A 85 -32.31 -24.31 -2.73
CA TYR A 85 -31.26 -24.16 -3.74
C TYR A 85 -31.28 -25.29 -4.76
N ARG A 86 -31.28 -26.55 -4.29
CA ARG A 86 -31.22 -27.70 -5.19
C ARG A 86 -32.47 -27.85 -6.05
N GLU A 87 -33.65 -27.59 -5.48
CA GLU A 87 -34.92 -27.53 -6.20
C GLU A 87 -34.89 -26.47 -7.30
N THR A 88 -34.43 -25.27 -6.96
CA THR A 88 -34.38 -24.14 -7.90
C THR A 88 -33.41 -24.41 -9.05
N VAL A 89 -32.21 -24.95 -8.75
CA VAL A 89 -31.23 -25.32 -9.78
C VAL A 89 -31.76 -26.42 -10.71
N ALA A 90 -32.56 -27.36 -10.20
CA ALA A 90 -33.16 -28.41 -11.01
C ALA A 90 -34.32 -27.91 -11.89
N ALA A 91 -35.06 -26.89 -11.43
CA ALA A 91 -36.20 -26.34 -12.13
C ALA A 91 -35.84 -25.22 -13.11
N ALA A 92 -34.80 -24.43 -12.82
CA ALA A 92 -34.39 -23.28 -13.61
C ALA A 92 -33.37 -23.65 -14.69
N GLY A 93 -33.43 -22.96 -15.84
CA GLY A 93 -32.36 -22.99 -16.83
C GLY A 93 -31.09 -22.32 -16.30
N ALA A 94 -29.93 -22.82 -16.74
CA ALA A 94 -28.62 -22.29 -16.36
C ALA A 94 -28.44 -20.79 -16.66
N ASP A 95 -29.18 -20.27 -17.65
CA ASP A 95 -29.23 -18.87 -18.07
C ASP A 95 -30.05 -17.97 -17.14
N LYS A 96 -30.91 -18.54 -16.30
CA LYS A 96 -31.78 -17.82 -15.36
C LYS A 96 -31.21 -17.71 -13.95
N LEU A 97 -30.20 -18.52 -13.62
CA LEU A 97 -29.62 -18.54 -12.28
C LEU A 97 -28.61 -17.41 -12.09
N ILE A 98 -28.65 -16.78 -10.92
CA ILE A 98 -27.64 -15.77 -10.51
C ILE A 98 -26.34 -16.40 -9.99
N LEU A 99 -26.27 -17.73 -9.90
CA LEU A 99 -25.13 -18.48 -9.35
C LEU A 99 -24.22 -18.99 -10.47
N PRO A 100 -22.93 -19.24 -10.21
CA PRO A 100 -21.99 -19.65 -11.25
C PRO A 100 -22.17 -21.12 -11.61
N LEU A 101 -21.94 -21.46 -12.89
CA LEU A 101 -22.02 -22.85 -13.39
C LEU A 101 -21.08 -23.80 -12.63
N LEU A 102 -19.94 -23.27 -12.17
CA LEU A 102 -18.97 -24.01 -11.36
C LEU A 102 -19.61 -24.61 -10.09
N ILE A 103 -20.62 -23.95 -9.54
CA ILE A 103 -21.35 -24.38 -8.34
C ILE A 103 -22.61 -25.17 -8.72
N THR A 104 -23.44 -24.64 -9.62
CA THR A 104 -24.75 -25.24 -9.93
C THR A 104 -24.64 -26.63 -10.58
N LEU A 105 -23.53 -26.90 -11.29
CA LEU A 105 -23.21 -28.20 -11.85
C LEU A 105 -22.42 -29.12 -10.90
N ARG A 106 -21.95 -28.60 -9.75
CA ARG A 106 -21.15 -29.38 -8.80
C ARG A 106 -22.06 -30.38 -8.06
N TRP A 107 -21.64 -31.65 -8.04
CA TRP A 107 -22.43 -32.69 -7.39
C TRP A 107 -22.29 -32.60 -5.87
N PRO A 108 -23.34 -32.92 -5.09
CA PRO A 108 -23.29 -32.85 -3.63
C PRO A 108 -22.20 -33.69 -3.00
N ARG A 109 -21.67 -34.73 -3.65
CA ARG A 109 -20.52 -35.50 -3.10
C ARG A 109 -19.18 -34.75 -3.19
N TYR A 110 -19.05 -33.74 -4.05
CA TYR A 110 -17.84 -32.92 -4.19
C TYR A 110 -18.05 -31.55 -3.55
N GLY A 111 -17.26 -31.22 -2.54
CA GLY A 111 -17.34 -29.92 -1.87
C GLY A 111 -16.54 -28.83 -2.58
N TYR A 112 -16.61 -27.61 -2.06
CA TYR A 112 -15.85 -26.45 -2.52
C TYR A 112 -14.95 -25.90 -1.41
N SER A 113 -13.65 -26.17 -1.54
CA SER A 113 -12.63 -25.84 -0.55
C SER A 113 -11.99 -24.48 -0.78
N PHE A 114 -11.16 -24.04 0.18
CA PHE A 114 -10.30 -22.88 -0.02
C PHE A 114 -9.30 -23.06 -1.18
N ASN A 115 -8.86 -24.30 -1.47
CA ASN A 115 -8.00 -24.55 -2.62
C ASN A 115 -8.73 -24.32 -3.96
N ASP A 116 -10.02 -24.66 -4.02
CA ASP A 116 -10.86 -24.31 -5.18
C ASP A 116 -10.97 -22.78 -5.31
N LEU A 117 -11.23 -22.07 -4.20
CA LEU A 117 -11.29 -20.61 -4.19
C LEU A 117 -9.99 -19.98 -4.71
N ARG A 118 -8.84 -20.46 -4.23
CA ARG A 118 -7.52 -19.97 -4.66
C ARG A 118 -7.34 -20.03 -6.17
N SER A 119 -7.89 -21.05 -6.82
CA SER A 119 -7.86 -21.17 -8.29
C SER A 119 -8.74 -20.14 -9.02
N GLN A 120 -9.76 -19.60 -8.35
CA GLN A 120 -10.71 -18.63 -8.93
C GLN A 120 -10.33 -17.16 -8.64
N LEU A 121 -9.44 -16.90 -7.69
CA LEU A 121 -9.02 -15.54 -7.32
C LEU A 121 -8.60 -14.65 -8.49
N PRO A 122 -7.83 -15.12 -9.50
CA PRO A 122 -7.50 -14.28 -10.65
C PRO A 122 -8.74 -13.72 -11.35
N LYS A 123 -9.79 -14.51 -11.46
CA LYS A 123 -11.06 -14.12 -12.08
C LYS A 123 -11.87 -13.20 -11.18
N LEU A 124 -11.96 -13.50 -9.88
CA LEU A 124 -12.64 -12.65 -8.91
C LEU A 124 -12.00 -11.26 -8.81
N ARG A 125 -10.67 -11.18 -8.86
CA ARG A 125 -9.96 -9.90 -8.89
C ARG A 125 -10.30 -9.07 -10.12
N GLN A 126 -10.37 -9.69 -11.28
CA GLN A 126 -10.76 -9.00 -12.50
C GLN A 126 -12.19 -8.45 -12.39
N GLU A 127 -13.12 -9.26 -11.89
CA GLU A 127 -14.51 -8.82 -11.70
C GLU A 127 -14.63 -7.70 -10.66
N ALA A 128 -13.89 -7.79 -9.55
CA ALA A 128 -13.86 -6.74 -8.53
C ALA A 128 -13.20 -5.46 -9.05
N TRP A 129 -12.17 -5.55 -9.89
CA TRP A 129 -11.52 -4.40 -10.52
C TRP A 129 -12.47 -3.65 -11.47
N GLU A 130 -13.32 -4.39 -12.19
CA GLU A 130 -14.28 -3.84 -13.15
C GLU A 130 -15.59 -3.38 -12.48
N ALA A 131 -15.80 -3.72 -11.21
CA ALA A 131 -17.02 -3.40 -10.49
C ALA A 131 -17.07 -1.91 -10.11
N PRO A 132 -18.12 -1.17 -10.50
CA PRO A 132 -18.20 0.28 -10.26
C PRO A 132 -18.40 0.63 -8.79
N ASN A 133 -18.81 -0.33 -7.95
CA ASN A 133 -18.95 -0.17 -6.50
C ASN A 133 -17.74 -0.70 -5.70
N VAL A 134 -16.59 -0.86 -6.36
CA VAL A 134 -15.29 -1.11 -5.73
C VAL A 134 -14.40 0.10 -6.00
N SER A 135 -13.89 0.71 -4.94
CA SER A 135 -12.93 1.82 -5.03
C SER A 135 -11.57 1.39 -4.50
N LEU A 136 -10.52 1.73 -5.25
CA LEU A 136 -9.14 1.52 -4.86
C LEU A 136 -8.44 2.87 -4.82
N VAL A 137 -8.41 3.44 -3.61
CA VAL A 137 -7.89 4.80 -3.39
C VAL A 137 -6.38 4.79 -3.64
N PRO A 138 -5.84 5.67 -4.51
CA PRO A 138 -4.41 5.78 -4.69
C PRO A 138 -3.70 6.12 -3.38
N TRP A 139 -2.60 5.44 -3.08
CA TRP A 139 -1.85 5.67 -1.84
C TRP A 139 -1.41 7.13 -1.66
N GLU A 140 -1.05 7.83 -2.75
CA GLU A 140 -0.61 9.23 -2.70
C GLU A 140 -1.73 10.16 -2.22
N ASP A 141 -2.97 9.84 -2.57
CA ASP A 141 -4.14 10.62 -2.18
C ASP A 141 -4.41 10.43 -0.68
N LEU A 142 -4.31 9.19 -0.18
CA LEU A 142 -4.37 8.88 1.25
C LEU A 142 -3.30 9.65 2.06
N VAL A 143 -2.02 9.58 1.67
CA VAL A 143 -0.92 10.23 2.42
C VAL A 143 -0.85 11.75 2.21
N SER A 144 -1.58 12.30 1.24
CA SER A 144 -1.73 13.75 1.06
C SER A 144 -3.05 14.29 1.63
N GLY A 145 -3.94 13.42 2.12
CA GLY A 145 -5.25 13.79 2.65
C GLY A 145 -6.28 14.16 1.57
N ARG A 146 -6.00 13.85 0.30
CA ARG A 146 -6.98 13.93 -0.78
C ARG A 146 -7.81 12.66 -0.75
N VAL A 147 -9.10 12.76 -0.45
CA VAL A 147 -10.00 11.58 -0.40
C VAL A 147 -11.31 11.82 -1.13
N GLU A 148 -11.30 12.69 -2.14
CA GLU A 148 -12.45 12.85 -3.02
C GLU A 148 -12.72 11.53 -3.75
N GLU A 149 -13.96 11.07 -3.69
CA GLU A 149 -14.39 9.80 -4.26
C GLU A 149 -14.95 10.03 -5.65
N ASP A 150 -14.68 9.10 -6.57
CA ASP A 150 -15.20 9.13 -7.93
C ASP A 150 -16.74 9.17 -7.92
N GLU A 151 -17.34 10.10 -8.66
CA GLU A 151 -18.79 10.25 -8.78
C GLU A 151 -19.47 8.96 -9.26
N ALA A 152 -18.85 8.21 -10.17
CA ALA A 152 -19.36 6.94 -10.66
C ALA A 152 -19.39 5.87 -9.56
N PHE A 153 -18.38 5.87 -8.67
CA PHE A 153 -18.37 4.99 -7.49
C PHE A 153 -19.47 5.38 -6.50
N VAL A 154 -19.67 6.69 -6.27
CA VAL A 154 -20.72 7.19 -5.39
C VAL A 154 -22.12 6.88 -5.93
N GLU A 155 -22.35 6.93 -7.24
CA GLU A 155 -23.63 6.54 -7.82
C GLU A 155 -23.83 5.02 -7.85
N ALA A 156 -22.77 4.24 -8.09
CA ALA A 156 -22.86 2.78 -8.03
C ALA A 156 -23.25 2.26 -6.62
N MET A 157 -22.80 2.94 -5.56
CA MET A 157 -23.28 2.69 -4.20
C MET A 157 -24.80 2.85 -4.09
N ARG A 158 -25.37 3.86 -4.75
CA ARG A 158 -26.81 4.12 -4.73
C ARG A 158 -27.60 3.02 -5.40
N GLU A 159 -27.11 2.57 -6.54
CA GLU A 159 -27.76 1.54 -7.33
C GLU A 159 -27.72 0.16 -6.65
N THR A 160 -26.61 -0.17 -6.02
CA THR A 160 -26.37 -1.50 -5.44
C THR A 160 -26.65 -1.59 -3.95
N GLY A 161 -26.68 -0.45 -3.24
CA GLY A 161 -26.80 -0.36 -1.78
C GLY A 161 -25.55 -0.74 -1.01
N PHE A 162 -24.44 -1.05 -1.70
CA PHE A 162 -23.17 -1.33 -1.03
C PHE A 162 -21.93 -0.92 -1.82
N ALA A 163 -20.80 -0.78 -1.12
CA ALA A 163 -19.49 -0.67 -1.75
C ALA A 163 -18.35 -1.27 -0.94
N ILE A 164 -17.23 -1.50 -1.61
CA ILE A 164 -15.95 -1.87 -1.01
C ILE A 164 -14.93 -0.78 -1.28
N THR A 165 -14.07 -0.50 -0.32
CA THR A 165 -12.93 0.40 -0.49
C THR A 165 -11.66 -0.24 0.04
N GLY A 166 -10.64 -0.30 -0.81
CA GLY A 166 -9.27 -0.65 -0.46
C GLY A 166 -8.29 0.43 -0.91
N ILE A 167 -7.01 0.26 -0.61
CA ILE A 167 -5.95 1.20 -1.02
C ILE A 167 -5.11 0.57 -2.14
N ALA A 168 -5.03 1.26 -3.29
CA ALA A 168 -4.15 0.88 -4.39
C ALA A 168 -2.72 1.32 -4.13
N ARG A 169 -1.80 0.35 -4.00
CA ARG A 169 -0.37 0.61 -3.84
C ARG A 169 0.47 0.22 -5.02
N TYR A 170 0.05 -0.81 -5.76
CA TYR A 170 0.86 -1.39 -6.82
C TYR A 170 0.18 -1.29 -8.18
N SER A 171 0.97 -0.95 -9.19
CA SER A 171 0.53 -0.88 -10.59
C SER A 171 0.23 -2.29 -11.15
N SER A 172 -0.59 -2.36 -12.20
CA SER A 172 -1.09 -3.51 -12.99
C SER A 172 -0.37 -4.88 -12.81
N PRO A 173 -1.08 -6.04 -12.83
CA PRO A 173 -0.46 -7.34 -12.60
C PRO A 173 0.44 -7.75 -13.78
N SER A 174 1.71 -7.34 -13.75
CA SER A 174 2.73 -7.95 -14.59
C SER A 174 3.22 -9.23 -13.90
N SER A 175 2.86 -10.36 -14.50
CA SER A 175 3.19 -11.71 -14.08
C SER A 175 4.70 -11.99 -14.07
N SER A 176 5.38 -11.85 -12.93
CA SER A 176 6.62 -12.58 -12.60
C SER A 176 7.24 -12.07 -11.29
N ALA A 177 6.75 -12.51 -10.13
CA ALA A 177 7.64 -12.66 -8.98
C ALA A 177 7.74 -14.15 -8.65
N SER A 178 8.97 -14.62 -8.46
CA SER A 178 9.28 -16.02 -8.21
C SER A 178 8.92 -16.38 -6.76
N SER A 179 8.58 -17.65 -6.55
CA SER A 179 8.14 -18.19 -5.26
C SER A 179 9.22 -18.23 -4.16
N GLU A 180 10.50 -17.98 -4.49
CA GLU A 180 11.61 -18.04 -3.53
C GLU A 180 11.84 -16.71 -2.79
N ASP A 181 11.69 -15.56 -3.44
CA ASP A 181 11.75 -14.23 -2.79
C ASP A 181 10.57 -14.03 -1.82
N ALA A 182 9.50 -14.75 -2.08
CA ALA A 182 8.22 -14.77 -1.40
C ALA A 182 8.33 -15.30 0.06
N LEU A 183 9.09 -16.38 0.25
CA LEU A 183 9.22 -17.08 1.55
C LEU A 183 9.90 -16.22 2.64
N GLY A 184 10.74 -15.25 2.25
CA GLY A 184 11.39 -14.31 3.17
C GLY A 184 10.42 -13.26 3.74
N ALA A 185 9.47 -12.76 2.92
CA ALA A 185 8.47 -11.78 3.33
C ALA A 185 7.42 -12.37 4.31
N GLN A 186 7.12 -13.67 4.19
CA GLN A 186 6.17 -14.38 5.07
C GLN A 186 6.66 -14.53 6.51
N ALA A 187 7.95 -14.80 6.71
CA ALA A 187 8.52 -14.88 8.05
C ALA A 187 8.55 -13.51 8.76
N GLU A 188 8.51 -12.41 7.99
CA GLU A 188 8.61 -11.05 8.48
C GLU A 188 7.26 -10.50 8.99
N VAL A 189 6.15 -10.78 8.30
CA VAL A 189 4.79 -10.39 8.73
C VAL A 189 4.36 -11.13 9.99
N ALA A 190 4.69 -12.43 10.10
CA ALA A 190 4.37 -13.26 11.26
C ALA A 190 5.12 -12.86 12.56
N ALA A 191 6.13 -11.98 12.47
CA ALA A 191 6.94 -11.51 13.59
C ALA A 191 6.71 -10.02 13.93
N LEU A 192 5.75 -9.36 13.30
CA LEU A 192 5.47 -7.94 13.58
C LEU A 192 4.79 -7.77 14.93
N GLU A 193 5.27 -6.79 15.71
CA GLU A 193 4.67 -6.47 16.99
C GLU A 193 3.20 -6.01 16.80
N PRO A 194 2.26 -6.53 17.61
CA PRO A 194 0.89 -6.04 17.63
C PRO A 194 0.83 -4.56 18.01
N TRP A 195 -0.17 -3.84 17.52
CA TRP A 195 -0.40 -2.43 17.87
C TRP A 195 -1.87 -2.15 18.10
N ARG A 196 -2.17 -1.10 18.86
CA ARG A 196 -3.56 -0.71 19.11
C ARG A 196 -4.12 0.07 17.91
N VAL A 197 -5.12 -0.51 17.26
CA VAL A 197 -5.97 0.16 16.26
C VAL A 197 -7.12 0.83 16.98
N LYS A 198 -7.36 2.11 16.69
CA LYS A 198 -8.51 2.86 17.21
C LYS A 198 -9.08 3.76 16.13
N LEU A 199 -10.35 3.56 15.77
CA LEU A 199 -11.09 4.35 14.78
C LEU A 199 -12.30 5.02 15.43
N GLU A 200 -12.54 6.28 15.07
CA GLU A 200 -13.63 7.11 15.61
C GLU A 200 -14.48 7.72 14.49
N MET A 201 -15.81 7.73 14.65
CA MET A 201 -16.75 8.50 13.84
C MET A 201 -16.94 9.88 14.47
N GLU A 202 -16.52 10.95 13.82
CA GLU A 202 -16.56 12.29 14.40
C GLU A 202 -17.90 12.98 14.16
N SER A 203 -18.37 12.96 12.91
CA SER A 203 -19.64 13.56 12.50
C SER A 203 -20.12 12.99 11.19
N PHE A 204 -21.36 13.26 10.81
CA PHE A 204 -21.84 13.02 9.45
C PHE A 204 -22.62 14.22 8.92
N TYR A 205 -22.52 14.45 7.62
CA TYR A 205 -23.30 15.44 6.89
C TYR A 205 -24.37 14.76 6.01
N VAL A 206 -25.57 15.32 5.97
CA VAL A 206 -26.70 14.80 5.20
C VAL A 206 -26.80 15.53 3.86
N GLU A 207 -26.40 14.87 2.78
CA GLU A 207 -26.55 15.38 1.41
C GLU A 207 -27.97 15.13 0.88
N ARG A 208 -28.58 14.00 1.28
CA ARG A 208 -29.94 13.60 0.93
C ARG A 208 -30.57 12.76 2.04
N GLU A 209 -31.81 13.10 2.39
CA GLU A 209 -32.66 12.36 3.35
C GLU A 209 -33.01 10.96 2.84
N VAL A 210 -33.47 10.10 3.75
CA VAL A 210 -33.98 8.76 3.42
C VAL A 210 -35.49 8.89 3.15
N GLY A 211 -36.06 8.14 2.19
CA GLY A 211 -37.52 8.14 1.95
C GLY A 211 -38.13 9.33 1.17
N ASP A 212 -39.42 9.19 0.83
CA ASP A 212 -40.19 10.10 -0.05
C ASP A 212 -41.16 11.01 0.73
N GLN A 213 -40.93 12.33 0.67
CA GLN A 213 -41.90 13.46 0.60
C GLN A 213 -43.03 13.66 1.65
N TRP A 214 -43.26 12.78 2.64
CA TRP A 214 -44.43 12.87 3.54
C TRP A 214 -44.15 13.13 5.03
N ASN A 215 -43.15 13.96 5.33
CA ASN A 215 -43.01 14.64 6.63
C ASN A 215 -42.83 13.68 7.85
N SER A 216 -42.40 12.44 7.61
CA SER A 216 -41.83 11.58 8.66
C SER A 216 -40.44 12.10 9.01
N ARG A 217 -40.10 12.10 10.30
CA ARG A 217 -38.77 12.46 10.76
C ARG A 217 -37.95 11.18 10.72
N ASP A 218 -36.96 11.11 9.85
CA ASP A 218 -36.10 9.93 9.78
C ASP A 218 -35.18 9.91 11.00
N GLU A 219 -35.07 8.73 11.60
CA GLU A 219 -34.18 8.43 12.71
C GLU A 219 -33.01 7.63 12.16
N ILE A 220 -31.82 8.22 12.08
CA ILE A 220 -30.64 7.56 11.47
C ILE A 220 -29.72 7.03 12.56
N TYR A 221 -29.15 5.84 12.36
CA TYR A 221 -28.02 5.37 13.15
C TYR A 221 -26.99 4.65 12.29
N PHE A 222 -25.77 4.57 12.82
CA PHE A 222 -24.65 3.87 12.21
C PHE A 222 -24.36 2.61 13.01
N ALA A 223 -24.26 1.49 12.32
CA ALA A 223 -23.70 0.26 12.86
C ALA A 223 -22.33 0.01 12.23
N ALA A 224 -21.43 -0.61 12.97
CA ALA A 224 -20.18 -1.09 12.41
C ALA A 224 -19.85 -2.47 12.98
N SER A 225 -19.31 -3.33 12.13
CA SER A 225 -18.59 -4.53 12.52
C SER A 225 -17.14 -4.36 12.09
N SER A 226 -16.20 -4.86 12.88
CA SER A 226 -14.78 -4.73 12.56
C SER A 226 -13.95 -5.92 13.02
N GLY A 227 -13.04 -6.35 12.17
CA GLY A 227 -12.02 -7.36 12.42
C GLY A 227 -10.61 -6.76 12.39
N VAL A 228 -9.70 -7.33 13.21
CA VAL A 228 -8.27 -6.95 13.26
C VAL A 228 -7.34 -8.18 13.29
N GLY A 229 -7.85 -9.33 12.86
CA GLY A 229 -7.21 -10.64 12.84
C GLY A 229 -7.01 -11.32 14.21
N GLY A 230 -7.02 -12.65 14.21
CA GLY A 230 -6.60 -13.50 15.34
C GLY A 230 -7.50 -13.48 16.58
N GLY A 231 -8.71 -12.91 16.52
CA GLY A 231 -9.61 -12.82 17.68
C GLY A 231 -11.06 -12.45 17.33
N VAL A 232 -11.92 -12.36 18.35
CA VAL A 232 -13.31 -11.91 18.20
C VAL A 232 -13.33 -10.43 17.87
N GLY A 233 -13.89 -10.09 16.71
CA GLY A 233 -14.04 -8.71 16.25
C GLY A 233 -14.92 -7.85 17.16
N GLU A 234 -15.11 -6.59 16.78
CA GLU A 234 -15.88 -5.60 17.54
C GLU A 234 -17.14 -5.20 16.77
N THR A 235 -18.23 -4.98 17.50
CA THR A 235 -19.46 -4.42 16.94
C THR A 235 -19.76 -3.11 17.64
N PHE A 236 -20.36 -2.19 16.90
CA PHE A 236 -20.66 -0.84 17.34
C PHE A 236 -22.02 -0.43 16.80
N ILE A 237 -22.77 0.29 17.62
CA ILE A 237 -24.01 0.98 17.25
C ILE A 237 -23.93 2.39 17.83
N SER A 238 -24.16 3.40 17.01
CA SER A 238 -24.16 4.80 17.43
C SER A 238 -25.34 5.13 18.34
N GLU A 239 -25.46 6.40 18.75
CA GLU A 239 -26.79 6.91 19.10
C GLU A 239 -27.67 7.03 17.85
N GLU A 240 -28.97 7.10 18.08
CA GLU A 240 -29.96 7.43 17.07
C GLU A 240 -30.03 8.96 16.90
N PHE A 241 -30.08 9.39 15.65
CA PHE A 241 -30.14 10.78 15.24
C PHE A 241 -31.50 11.06 14.62
N GLY A 242 -32.45 11.52 15.45
CA GLY A 242 -33.79 11.88 15.00
C GLY A 242 -33.88 13.22 14.28
N ALA A 243 -34.82 13.30 13.33
CA ALA A 243 -35.15 14.51 12.57
C ALA A 243 -33.92 15.12 11.86
N VAL A 244 -33.16 14.27 11.18
CA VAL A 244 -32.06 14.71 10.34
C VAL A 244 -32.62 15.26 9.02
N GLU A 245 -32.12 16.42 8.59
CA GLU A 245 -32.56 17.09 7.36
C GLU A 245 -31.36 17.32 6.44
N LYS A 246 -31.62 17.45 5.14
CA LYS A 246 -30.62 17.83 4.15
C LYS A 246 -29.89 19.11 4.56
N GLY A 247 -28.56 19.08 4.44
CA GLY A 247 -27.68 20.20 4.79
C GLY A 247 -27.27 20.25 6.26
N GLN A 248 -27.78 19.35 7.11
CA GLN A 248 -27.37 19.27 8.50
C GLN A 248 -26.08 18.45 8.67
N THR A 249 -25.27 18.84 9.66
CA THR A 249 -24.19 18.03 10.22
C THR A 249 -24.54 17.63 11.64
N ARG A 250 -24.36 16.36 11.98
CA ARG A 250 -24.53 15.84 13.34
C ARG A 250 -23.21 15.26 13.84
N GLU A 251 -22.88 15.55 15.09
CA GLU A 251 -21.68 15.04 15.75
C GLU A 251 -22.03 13.84 16.60
N PHE A 252 -21.14 12.85 16.62
CA PHE A 252 -21.29 11.68 17.49
C PHE A 252 -20.94 12.06 18.93
N SER A 253 -21.65 11.48 19.89
CA SER A 253 -21.32 11.70 21.30
C SER A 253 -19.92 11.19 21.63
N SER A 254 -19.19 11.88 22.50
CA SER A 254 -17.84 11.45 22.92
C SER A 254 -17.80 10.04 23.51
N SER A 255 -18.93 9.57 24.05
CA SER A 255 -19.12 8.22 24.58
C SER A 255 -19.48 7.17 23.53
N ARG A 256 -19.91 7.57 22.33
CA ARG A 256 -20.33 6.64 21.25
C ARG A 256 -19.77 7.03 19.88
N LYS A 257 -18.50 7.44 19.85
CA LYS A 257 -17.78 7.67 18.60
C LYS A 257 -16.75 6.61 18.25
N VAL A 258 -16.27 5.84 19.22
CA VAL A 258 -15.22 4.83 18.99
C VAL A 258 -15.88 3.53 18.54
N PHE A 259 -15.70 3.16 17.27
CA PHE A 259 -16.32 1.95 16.70
C PHE A 259 -15.35 0.77 16.58
N LEU A 260 -14.05 1.02 16.71
CA LEU A 260 -13.02 -0.02 16.81
C LEU A 260 -11.94 0.43 17.79
N ASN A 261 -11.57 -0.45 18.73
CA ASN A 261 -10.50 -0.21 19.69
C ASN A 261 -9.82 -1.50 20.16
N LYS A 262 -9.00 -2.10 19.30
CA LYS A 262 -8.43 -3.45 19.51
C LYS A 262 -6.93 -3.49 19.23
N MET A 263 -6.29 -4.52 19.75
CA MET A 263 -4.94 -4.90 19.32
C MET A 263 -5.04 -5.61 17.97
N CYS A 264 -4.32 -5.14 16.97
CA CYS A 264 -4.18 -5.80 15.67
C CYS A 264 -2.85 -6.54 15.61
N SER A 265 -2.90 -7.81 15.18
CA SER A 265 -1.71 -8.65 14.98
C SER A 265 -1.61 -9.22 13.56
N SER A 266 -2.69 -9.20 12.76
CA SER A 266 -2.66 -9.72 11.39
C SER A 266 -2.01 -8.78 10.38
N GLY A 267 -1.97 -7.46 10.67
CA GLY A 267 -1.56 -6.48 9.67
C GLY A 267 -2.73 -5.93 8.84
N THR A 268 -3.94 -6.44 9.01
CA THR A 268 -5.14 -6.03 8.25
C THR A 268 -6.29 -5.72 9.19
N VAL A 269 -7.01 -4.64 8.88
CA VAL A 269 -8.25 -4.21 9.53
C VAL A 269 -9.35 -4.24 8.48
N LEU A 270 -10.42 -4.96 8.79
CA LEU A 270 -11.64 -4.93 8.00
C LEU A 270 -12.72 -4.24 8.82
N THR A 271 -13.45 -3.31 8.22
CA THR A 271 -14.59 -2.68 8.89
C THR A 271 -15.73 -2.50 7.92
N GLY A 272 -16.89 -3.10 8.23
CA GLY A 272 -18.14 -2.87 7.54
C GLY A 272 -18.99 -1.90 8.33
N ILE A 273 -19.31 -0.76 7.74
CA ILE A 273 -20.16 0.28 8.33
C ILE A 273 -21.50 0.27 7.58
N GLN A 274 -22.59 0.35 8.32
CA GLN A 274 -23.94 0.41 7.79
C GLN A 274 -24.64 1.67 8.29
N VAL A 275 -25.45 2.27 7.40
CA VAL A 275 -26.37 3.36 7.74
C VAL A 275 -27.78 2.80 7.71
N TRP A 276 -28.51 3.00 8.79
CA TRP A 276 -29.85 2.48 8.99
C TRP A 276 -30.85 3.59 9.26
N GLU A 277 -32.07 3.40 8.77
CA GLU A 277 -33.26 4.11 9.22
C GLU A 277 -33.92 3.30 10.34
N ALA A 278 -34.14 3.93 11.49
CA ALA A 278 -34.77 3.33 12.66
C ALA A 278 -36.28 3.49 12.53
N ASP A 279 -36.96 2.38 12.22
CA ASP A 279 -38.42 2.33 12.23
C ASP A 279 -38.91 1.54 13.44
N GLN A 280 -38.53 0.25 13.56
CA GLN A 280 -38.94 -0.62 14.66
C GLN A 280 -38.06 -1.90 14.78
N SER A 281 -36.74 -1.86 15.04
CA SER A 281 -35.99 -3.08 15.39
C SER A 281 -34.61 -2.95 16.05
N ASN A 282 -34.19 -4.09 16.62
CA ASN A 282 -32.94 -4.35 17.32
C ASN A 282 -31.88 -4.87 16.34
N SER A 283 -30.89 -4.05 15.99
CA SER A 283 -29.83 -4.33 15.01
C SER A 283 -28.88 -5.48 15.39
N ALA A 284 -28.90 -5.95 16.63
CA ALA A 284 -27.91 -6.89 17.16
C ALA A 284 -27.85 -8.24 16.44
N TRP A 285 -28.90 -8.63 15.71
CA TRP A 285 -28.89 -9.80 14.82
C TRP A 285 -28.04 -9.56 13.57
N TYR A 286 -28.18 -8.39 12.95
CA TYR A 286 -27.45 -8.02 11.72
C TYR A 286 -25.98 -7.83 11.99
N ASP A 287 -25.67 -7.20 13.13
CA ASP A 287 -24.30 -6.99 13.59
C ASP A 287 -23.57 -8.32 13.79
N LYS A 288 -24.26 -9.36 14.31
CA LYS A 288 -23.69 -10.70 14.47
C LYS A 288 -23.41 -11.37 13.13
N LEU A 289 -24.33 -11.25 12.17
CA LEU A 289 -24.12 -11.79 10.83
C LEU A 289 -22.94 -11.10 10.15
N GLN A 290 -22.94 -9.77 10.13
CA GLN A 290 -21.89 -8.97 9.51
C GLN A 290 -20.52 -9.28 10.13
N LEU A 291 -20.43 -9.33 11.45
CA LEU A 291 -19.22 -9.72 12.16
C LEU A 291 -18.73 -11.12 11.76
N ALA A 292 -19.63 -12.09 11.62
CA ALA A 292 -19.29 -13.45 11.20
C ALA A 292 -18.80 -13.49 9.74
N LEU A 293 -19.39 -12.68 8.87
CA LEU A 293 -18.98 -12.55 7.47
C LEU A 293 -17.63 -11.82 7.33
N GLU A 294 -17.36 -10.79 8.12
CA GLU A 294 -16.05 -10.13 8.15
C GLU A 294 -14.96 -11.05 8.69
N SER A 295 -15.26 -11.80 9.76
CA SER A 295 -14.37 -12.85 10.26
C SER A 295 -14.12 -13.93 9.20
N THR A 296 -15.12 -14.22 8.35
CA THR A 296 -14.93 -15.08 7.18
C THR A 296 -13.93 -14.50 6.20
N VAL A 297 -14.03 -13.20 5.88
CA VAL A 297 -13.03 -12.55 5.00
C VAL A 297 -11.62 -12.68 5.59
N GLU A 298 -11.43 -12.43 6.90
CA GLU A 298 -10.13 -12.59 7.56
C GLU A 298 -9.60 -14.02 7.48
N MET A 299 -10.44 -15.03 7.75
CA MET A 299 -10.02 -16.44 7.68
C MET A 299 -9.68 -16.86 6.26
N VAL A 300 -10.46 -16.40 5.27
CA VAL A 300 -10.18 -16.65 3.86
C VAL A 300 -8.87 -15.98 3.46
N ASP A 301 -8.69 -14.73 3.85
CA ASP A 301 -7.48 -13.95 3.60
C ASP A 301 -6.27 -14.65 4.22
N GLU A 302 -6.27 -14.99 5.51
CA GLU A 302 -5.16 -15.69 6.17
C GLU A 302 -4.81 -17.04 5.49
N TYR A 303 -5.81 -17.77 5.00
CA TYR A 303 -5.58 -19.02 4.28
C TYR A 303 -4.98 -18.78 2.89
N VAL A 304 -5.49 -17.79 2.16
CA VAL A 304 -5.11 -17.45 0.79
C VAL A 304 -3.75 -16.72 0.75
N ASP A 305 -3.57 -15.77 1.66
CA ASP A 305 -2.46 -14.81 1.81
C ASP A 305 -1.16 -15.44 2.32
N LYS A 306 -1.12 -16.77 2.36
CA LYS A 306 0.13 -17.53 2.20
C LYS A 306 0.74 -17.37 0.79
N ASN A 307 0.41 -16.31 0.06
CA ASN A 307 1.00 -15.94 -1.22
C ASN A 307 1.62 -14.54 -1.15
N PRO A 308 2.95 -14.42 -1.11
CA PRO A 308 3.65 -13.13 -1.04
C PRO A 308 3.47 -12.25 -2.29
N MET A 309 2.81 -12.79 -3.32
CA MET A 309 2.35 -12.06 -4.50
C MET A 309 1.12 -11.18 -4.26
N ASN A 310 0.37 -11.36 -3.17
CA ASN A 310 -0.90 -10.66 -2.93
C ASN A 310 -0.73 -9.15 -2.74
N ASN A 311 0.41 -8.74 -2.18
CA ASN A 311 0.80 -7.34 -2.11
C ASN A 311 1.29 -6.79 -3.46
N LEU A 312 1.27 -7.54 -4.56
CA LEU A 312 1.85 -7.13 -5.85
C LEU A 312 0.80 -7.00 -6.97
N VAL A 313 -0.48 -7.07 -6.63
CA VAL A 313 -1.61 -7.02 -7.57
C VAL A 313 -2.45 -5.76 -7.29
N PRO A 314 -2.99 -5.06 -8.31
CA PRO A 314 -3.72 -3.80 -8.10
C PRO A 314 -4.93 -3.93 -7.20
N VAL A 315 -5.59 -5.10 -7.25
CA VAL A 315 -6.65 -5.50 -6.33
C VAL A 315 -6.09 -6.54 -5.38
N PRO A 316 -5.93 -6.22 -4.08
CA PRO A 316 -5.64 -7.23 -3.07
C PRO A 316 -6.70 -8.33 -3.09
N ASP A 317 -6.32 -9.59 -2.92
CA ASP A 317 -7.27 -10.71 -2.87
C ASP A 317 -8.36 -10.46 -1.82
N THR A 318 -8.01 -9.87 -0.68
CA THR A 318 -8.92 -9.45 0.39
C THR A 318 -10.05 -8.53 -0.12
N VAL A 319 -9.77 -7.63 -1.06
CA VAL A 319 -10.78 -6.73 -1.65
C VAL A 319 -11.76 -7.51 -2.52
N ALA A 320 -11.26 -8.43 -3.34
CA ALA A 320 -12.12 -9.28 -4.17
C ALA A 320 -12.98 -10.24 -3.32
N ILE A 321 -12.40 -10.82 -2.27
CA ILE A 321 -13.12 -11.65 -1.30
C ILE A 321 -14.16 -10.82 -0.54
N GLY A 322 -13.78 -9.64 -0.05
CA GLY A 322 -14.68 -8.71 0.63
C GLY A 322 -15.87 -8.29 -0.24
N TRP A 323 -15.65 -8.10 -1.55
CA TRP A 323 -16.71 -7.82 -2.52
C TRP A 323 -17.69 -9.00 -2.68
N GLU A 324 -17.18 -10.23 -2.79
CA GLU A 324 -18.04 -11.43 -2.82
C GLU A 324 -18.83 -11.63 -1.52
N ILE A 325 -18.20 -11.38 -0.37
CA ILE A 325 -18.85 -11.49 0.93
C ILE A 325 -19.90 -10.38 1.14
N ALA A 326 -19.67 -9.16 0.64
CA ALA A 326 -20.68 -8.11 0.69
C ALA A 326 -21.91 -8.45 -0.19
N LYS A 327 -21.71 -9.07 -1.37
CA LYS A 327 -22.83 -9.61 -2.16
C LYS A 327 -23.60 -10.69 -1.40
N LEU A 328 -22.88 -11.58 -0.70
CA LEU A 328 -23.50 -12.55 0.19
C LEU A 328 -24.33 -11.86 1.29
N PHE A 329 -23.77 -10.85 1.97
CA PHE A 329 -24.51 -10.07 2.96
C PHE A 329 -25.79 -9.47 2.37
N ILE A 330 -25.73 -8.82 1.20
CA ILE A 330 -26.91 -8.26 0.52
C ILE A 330 -27.96 -9.32 0.17
N ALA A 331 -27.54 -10.50 -0.30
CA ALA A 331 -28.44 -11.62 -0.56
C ALA A 331 -29.13 -12.13 0.72
N LEU A 332 -28.39 -12.23 1.83
CA LEU A 332 -28.95 -12.62 3.13
C LEU A 332 -29.89 -11.54 3.67
N MET A 333 -29.56 -10.27 3.49
CA MET A 333 -30.42 -9.15 3.85
C MET A 333 -31.77 -9.20 3.11
N ASP A 334 -31.75 -9.37 1.79
CA ASP A 334 -32.98 -9.41 0.98
C ASP A 334 -33.91 -10.58 1.39
N THR A 335 -33.32 -11.71 1.76
CA THR A 335 -34.06 -12.94 2.10
C THR A 335 -34.56 -12.96 3.53
N LEU A 336 -33.82 -12.36 4.48
CA LEU A 336 -34.10 -12.45 5.92
C LEU A 336 -34.75 -11.19 6.53
N ARG A 337 -34.61 -10.01 5.90
CA ARG A 337 -35.00 -8.70 6.47
C ARG A 337 -36.53 -8.48 6.55
N ASN A 338 -36.96 -7.77 7.59
CA ASN A 338 -38.37 -7.54 7.89
C ASN A 338 -38.79 -6.15 8.44
N HIS A 339 -37.90 -5.34 9.02
CA HIS A 339 -38.30 -4.19 9.85
C HIS A 339 -37.54 -2.87 9.60
N ASP A 340 -36.21 -2.85 9.68
CA ASP A 340 -35.43 -1.62 9.46
C ASP A 340 -34.88 -1.55 8.03
N ASP A 341 -34.84 -0.34 7.48
CA ASP A 341 -34.40 -0.08 6.13
C ASP A 341 -32.91 0.27 6.11
N LEU A 342 -32.09 -0.73 5.75
CA LEU A 342 -30.67 -0.54 5.48
C LEU A 342 -30.53 0.47 4.34
N SER A 343 -30.07 1.68 4.66
CA SER A 343 -29.83 2.72 3.67
C SER A 343 -28.63 2.36 2.81
N CYS A 344 -27.46 2.11 3.41
CA CYS A 344 -26.23 1.76 2.69
C CYS A 344 -25.30 0.91 3.56
N SER A 345 -24.57 -0.02 2.96
CA SER A 345 -23.48 -0.76 3.62
C SER A 345 -22.15 -0.49 2.91
N ARG A 346 -21.07 -0.31 3.65
CA ARG A 346 -19.75 -0.07 3.04
C ARG A 346 -18.65 -0.76 3.83
N THR A 347 -17.82 -1.53 3.14
CA THR A 347 -16.68 -2.23 3.74
C THR A 347 -15.38 -1.55 3.36
N PHE A 348 -14.53 -1.32 4.35
CA PHE A 348 -13.18 -0.79 4.19
C PHE A 348 -12.16 -1.85 4.58
N ILE A 349 -11.15 -2.01 3.74
CA ILE A 349 -10.03 -2.91 3.97
C ILE A 349 -8.77 -2.06 4.06
N LEU A 350 -8.20 -2.00 5.25
CA LEU A 350 -7.09 -1.13 5.59
C LEU A 350 -5.95 -1.97 6.15
N THR A 351 -4.76 -1.87 5.58
CA THR A 351 -3.59 -2.60 6.07
C THR A 351 -2.78 -1.77 7.06
N ARG A 352 -1.74 -2.39 7.63
CA ARG A 352 -0.77 -1.76 8.53
C ARG A 352 -0.21 -0.45 7.97
N GLU A 353 0.14 -0.41 6.69
CA GLU A 353 0.73 0.80 6.11
C GLU A 353 -0.34 1.89 5.87
N ASP A 354 -1.60 1.52 5.66
CA ASP A 354 -2.71 2.50 5.57
C ASP A 354 -2.93 3.14 6.95
N MET A 355 -2.92 2.34 8.01
CA MET A 355 -2.97 2.84 9.38
C MET A 355 -1.77 3.74 9.71
N THR A 356 -0.62 3.50 9.10
CA THR A 356 0.55 4.39 9.22
C THR A 356 0.31 5.72 8.51
N ALA A 357 -0.27 5.71 7.31
CA ALA A 357 -0.64 6.92 6.59
C ALA A 357 -1.71 7.75 7.32
N LEU A 358 -2.67 7.07 7.95
CA LEU A 358 -3.76 7.68 8.73
C LEU A 358 -3.33 8.14 10.13
N HIS A 359 -2.18 7.70 10.60
CA HIS A 359 -1.63 8.12 11.89
C HIS A 359 -1.42 9.65 11.93
N GLY A 360 -1.62 10.23 13.11
CA GLY A 360 -1.63 11.69 13.31
C GLY A 360 -3.02 12.32 13.33
N GLY A 361 -4.09 11.50 13.27
CA GLY A 361 -5.46 11.99 13.47
C GLY A 361 -6.06 12.69 12.27
N ARG A 362 -5.62 12.32 11.06
CA ARG A 362 -6.20 12.83 9.82
C ARG A 362 -7.68 12.47 9.74
N GLU A 363 -8.49 13.43 9.32
CA GLU A 363 -9.92 13.23 9.10
C GLU A 363 -10.15 12.76 7.67
N LEU A 364 -10.89 11.67 7.52
CA LEU A 364 -11.36 11.13 6.25
C LEU A 364 -12.85 11.40 6.12
N GLU A 365 -13.33 11.67 4.92
CA GLU A 365 -14.77 11.75 4.64
C GLU A 365 -15.15 10.61 3.70
N TRP A 366 -16.16 9.82 4.09
CA TRP A 366 -16.62 8.65 3.35
C TRP A 366 -18.09 8.81 2.96
N ASN A 367 -18.41 8.62 1.69
CA ASN A 367 -19.80 8.63 1.23
C ASN A 367 -20.51 7.30 1.54
N PHE A 368 -21.77 7.44 1.95
CA PHE A 368 -22.77 6.38 2.07
C PHE A 368 -24.00 6.85 1.29
N ASN A 369 -24.05 6.50 0.01
CA ASN A 369 -25.14 6.89 -0.90
C ASN A 369 -25.99 5.66 -1.19
N GLY A 370 -27.12 5.51 -0.51
CA GLY A 370 -28.06 4.42 -0.67
C GLY A 370 -29.49 4.96 -0.74
N ASP A 371 -30.37 4.57 0.19
CA ASP A 371 -31.72 5.18 0.26
C ASP A 371 -31.67 6.63 0.77
N GLY A 372 -30.60 7.03 1.48
CA GLY A 372 -30.19 8.42 1.75
C GLY A 372 -28.72 8.63 1.35
N HIS A 373 -28.23 9.86 1.40
CA HIS A 373 -26.81 10.18 1.11
C HIS A 373 -26.16 10.90 2.28
N HIS A 374 -25.25 10.20 2.94
CA HIS A 374 -24.54 10.67 4.13
C HIS A 374 -23.03 10.70 3.87
N LYS A 375 -22.35 11.72 4.37
CA LYS A 375 -20.90 11.86 4.34
C LYS A 375 -20.36 11.73 5.75
N LEU A 376 -19.75 10.59 6.06
CA LEU A 376 -19.26 10.25 7.40
C LEU A 376 -17.80 10.68 7.55
N ARG A 377 -17.51 11.44 8.60
CA ARG A 377 -16.14 11.82 8.97
C ARG A 377 -15.56 10.82 9.96
N VAL A 378 -14.43 10.23 9.61
CA VAL A 378 -13.75 9.19 10.39
C VAL A 378 -12.31 9.60 10.69
N ARG A 379 -11.81 9.24 11.87
CA ARG A 379 -10.43 9.51 12.29
C ARG A 379 -9.76 8.27 12.85
N TYR A 380 -8.51 8.05 12.47
CA TYR A 380 -7.64 7.09 13.14
C TYR A 380 -6.93 7.75 14.33
N THR A 381 -7.20 7.24 15.53
CA THR A 381 -6.62 7.71 16.80
C THR A 381 -5.82 6.62 17.51
N GLY A 382 -5.51 5.54 16.79
CA GLY A 382 -4.69 4.44 17.28
C GLY A 382 -3.20 4.76 17.35
N GLU A 383 -2.44 3.78 17.84
CA GLU A 383 -0.98 3.83 17.87
C GLU A 383 -0.41 3.76 16.45
N ARG A 384 0.72 4.42 16.20
CA ARG A 384 1.42 4.21 14.94
C ARG A 384 1.83 2.74 14.86
N PRO A 385 1.51 2.01 13.78
CA PRO A 385 1.98 0.64 13.61
C PRO A 385 3.51 0.58 13.70
N PRO A 386 4.10 -0.29 14.54
CA PRO A 386 5.54 -0.42 14.64
C PRO A 386 6.10 -1.10 13.40
N TYR A 387 7.34 -0.81 13.04
CA TYR A 387 8.03 -1.52 11.98
C TYR A 387 9.38 -1.99 12.47
N PRO A 388 9.89 -3.11 11.94
CA PRO A 388 11.17 -3.62 12.36
C PRO A 388 12.31 -2.64 11.98
N THR A 389 13.22 -2.35 12.90
CA THR A 389 14.39 -1.47 12.66
C THR A 389 15.10 -1.79 11.34
N GLY A 390 15.41 -0.75 10.57
CA GLY A 390 15.96 -0.84 9.22
C GLY A 390 14.89 -0.92 8.13
N SER A 391 13.61 -0.78 8.43
CA SER A 391 12.55 -0.75 7.41
C SER A 391 12.75 0.41 6.44
N VAL A 392 12.48 0.19 5.16
CA VAL A 392 12.57 1.22 4.12
C VAL A 392 11.32 2.09 4.12
N TYR A 393 11.50 3.41 4.14
CA TYR A 393 10.44 4.41 4.08
C TYR A 393 10.59 5.34 2.90
N CYS A 394 9.46 5.89 2.46
CA CYS A 394 9.34 6.95 1.48
C CYS A 394 8.49 8.09 2.04
N THR A 395 8.92 9.32 1.81
CA THR A 395 8.12 10.54 1.97
C THR A 395 8.35 11.42 0.76
N PHE A 396 7.36 12.25 0.41
CA PHE A 396 7.49 13.17 -0.70
C PHE A 396 6.91 14.54 -0.37
N ARG A 397 7.29 15.55 -1.15
CA ARG A 397 6.66 16.88 -1.15
C ARG A 397 6.61 17.45 -2.55
N ASP A 398 5.64 18.31 -2.79
CA ASP A 398 5.60 19.10 -4.02
C ASP A 398 6.76 20.09 -4.06
N GLN A 399 7.37 20.27 -5.24
CA GLN A 399 8.35 21.33 -5.45
C GLN A 399 7.64 22.60 -5.90
N ASP A 400 7.87 23.71 -5.19
CA ASP A 400 7.48 25.03 -5.65
C ASP A 400 8.57 25.55 -6.60
N GLY A 401 8.28 25.60 -7.90
CA GLY A 401 9.26 25.94 -8.94
C GLY A 401 9.86 27.37 -8.90
N SER A 402 9.78 28.09 -7.78
CA SER A 402 10.26 29.47 -7.68
C SER A 402 10.85 29.90 -6.33
N SER A 403 10.50 29.28 -5.18
CA SER A 403 11.00 29.74 -3.87
C SER A 403 11.70 28.67 -3.03
N GLY A 404 11.68 27.40 -3.45
CA GLY A 404 12.24 26.24 -2.74
C GLY A 404 11.79 26.10 -1.29
N GLN A 405 10.67 26.73 -0.96
CA GLN A 405 9.80 26.31 0.13
C GLN A 405 8.80 25.34 -0.50
N GLY A 406 9.26 24.11 -0.73
CA GLY A 406 8.37 23.04 -1.20
C GLY A 406 7.21 22.86 -0.23
N GLY A 407 6.16 22.17 -0.69
CA GLY A 407 5.00 21.86 0.14
C GLY A 407 5.36 21.07 1.42
N GLU A 408 4.37 20.87 2.27
CA GLU A 408 4.52 19.98 3.41
C GLU A 408 4.91 18.57 2.93
N TRP A 409 5.73 17.90 3.71
CA TRP A 409 6.07 16.52 3.43
C TRP A 409 4.92 15.59 3.79
N SER A 410 4.74 14.54 2.99
CA SER A 410 3.80 13.46 3.26
C SER A 410 4.18 12.67 4.52
N THR A 411 3.20 11.99 5.11
CA THR A 411 3.46 11.01 6.16
C THR A 411 4.45 9.96 5.65
N PRO A 412 5.48 9.59 6.43
CA PRO A 412 6.41 8.52 6.11
C PRO A 412 5.71 7.19 5.88
N MET A 413 5.81 6.66 4.67
CA MET A 413 5.21 5.38 4.31
C MET A 413 6.30 4.32 4.17
N PRO A 414 6.17 3.17 4.84
CA PRO A 414 7.05 2.02 4.61
C PRO A 414 6.81 1.43 3.20
N LEU A 415 7.88 1.14 2.47
CA LEU A 415 7.82 0.51 1.14
C LEU A 415 7.92 -1.02 1.17
N GLY A 416 8.02 -1.60 2.38
CA GLY A 416 8.34 -3.01 2.57
C GLY A 416 9.85 -3.29 2.55
N GLY A 417 10.23 -4.40 3.17
CA GLY A 417 11.63 -4.82 3.31
C GLY A 417 12.44 -4.00 4.30
N ARG A 418 13.68 -4.45 4.54
CA ARG A 418 14.64 -3.81 5.43
C ARG A 418 15.97 -3.57 4.72
N ALA A 419 16.54 -2.40 4.91
CA ALA A 419 17.83 -2.02 4.34
C ALA A 419 18.96 -2.11 5.36
N GLN A 420 20.15 -2.53 4.91
CA GLN A 420 21.41 -2.45 5.69
C GLN A 420 22.04 -1.05 5.64
N GLY A 421 21.62 -0.21 4.70
CA GLY A 421 22.13 1.15 4.50
C GLY A 421 21.18 1.98 3.65
N ALA A 422 21.54 3.24 3.40
CA ALA A 422 20.71 4.19 2.66
C ALA A 422 20.23 3.63 1.30
N PRO A 423 18.90 3.60 1.06
CA PRO A 423 18.36 3.39 -0.28
C PRO A 423 18.83 4.48 -1.24
N ARG A 424 19.07 4.13 -2.51
CA ARG A 424 19.34 5.09 -3.59
C ARG A 424 18.18 5.13 -4.56
N ALA A 425 17.91 6.30 -5.11
CA ALA A 425 16.84 6.49 -6.08
C ALA A 425 17.32 7.28 -7.31
N ALA A 426 16.71 6.97 -8.45
CA ALA A 426 16.95 7.66 -9.71
C ALA A 426 15.72 7.56 -10.62
N VAL A 427 15.50 8.55 -11.47
CA VAL A 427 14.42 8.50 -12.46
C VAL A 427 14.95 7.97 -13.78
N HIS A 428 14.34 6.89 -14.28
CA HIS A 428 14.69 6.23 -15.53
C HIS A 428 13.40 5.78 -16.24
N ASP A 429 13.30 6.02 -17.55
CA ASP A 429 12.17 5.60 -18.39
C ASP A 429 10.80 5.98 -17.80
N GLY A 430 10.69 7.23 -17.35
CA GLY A 430 9.46 7.75 -16.76
C GLY A 430 9.06 7.11 -15.43
N LYS A 431 9.93 6.31 -14.80
CA LYS A 431 9.70 5.65 -13.50
C LYS A 431 10.74 6.13 -12.47
N LEU A 432 10.33 6.22 -11.21
CA LEU A 432 11.22 6.48 -10.08
C LEU A 432 11.70 5.15 -9.50
N HIS A 433 12.95 4.79 -9.74
CA HIS A 433 13.56 3.55 -9.26
C HIS A 433 14.18 3.76 -7.89
N VAL A 434 14.09 2.76 -7.02
CA VAL A 434 14.77 2.67 -5.74
C VAL A 434 15.52 1.36 -5.62
N VAL A 435 16.76 1.40 -5.14
CA VAL A 435 17.62 0.22 -4.94
C VAL A 435 18.25 0.28 -3.55
N TYR A 436 18.23 -0.83 -2.83
CA TYR A 436 18.81 -0.95 -1.49
C TYR A 436 19.37 -2.34 -1.23
N ALA A 437 20.29 -2.46 -0.27
CA ALA A 437 20.84 -3.73 0.19
C ALA A 437 19.96 -4.30 1.31
N ASN A 438 19.39 -5.49 1.10
CA ASN A 438 18.41 -6.09 2.02
C ASN A 438 19.06 -6.65 3.29
N ALA A 439 18.58 -6.25 4.46
CA ALA A 439 19.12 -6.65 5.76
C ALA A 439 18.99 -8.13 6.07
N HIS A 440 17.86 -8.72 5.73
CA HIS A 440 17.57 -10.12 6.04
C HIS A 440 18.20 -11.09 5.04
N GLN A 441 18.29 -10.68 3.79
CA GLN A 441 18.85 -11.50 2.72
C GLN A 441 20.36 -11.28 2.55
N GLN A 442 21.08 -11.06 3.65
CA GLN A 442 22.54 -10.92 3.68
C GLN A 442 23.09 -9.86 2.69
N GLY A 443 22.39 -8.74 2.58
CA GLY A 443 22.75 -7.63 1.69
C GLY A 443 22.30 -7.82 0.25
N LEU A 444 21.43 -8.79 -0.06
CA LEU A 444 20.86 -8.94 -1.39
C LEU A 444 20.26 -7.62 -1.86
N MET A 445 20.75 -7.10 -2.97
CA MET A 445 20.24 -5.90 -3.60
C MET A 445 18.80 -6.17 -4.04
N THR A 446 17.92 -5.30 -3.60
CA THR A 446 16.51 -5.29 -3.91
C THR A 446 16.19 -3.98 -4.63
N SER A 447 15.39 -4.07 -5.69
CA SER A 447 14.96 -2.91 -6.45
C SER A 447 13.44 -2.86 -6.58
N GLY A 448 12.87 -1.67 -6.48
CA GLY A 448 11.48 -1.38 -6.85
C GLY A 448 11.42 -0.12 -7.69
N TRP A 449 10.26 0.19 -8.27
CA TRP A 449 10.06 1.45 -8.97
C TRP A 449 8.62 1.96 -8.86
N TYR A 450 8.43 3.26 -9.06
CA TYR A 450 7.13 3.94 -9.02
C TYR A 450 6.84 4.57 -10.39
N ASP A 451 5.68 4.30 -10.99
CA ASP A 451 5.30 4.82 -12.32
C ASP A 451 4.43 6.10 -12.26
N GLY A 452 4.16 6.60 -11.05
CA GLY A 452 3.24 7.72 -10.83
C GLY A 452 1.80 7.31 -10.54
N THR A 453 1.50 6.01 -10.50
CA THR A 453 0.21 5.48 -10.07
C THR A 453 0.38 4.47 -8.94
N GLY A 454 1.39 3.60 -9.03
CA GLY A 454 1.69 2.59 -8.02
C GLY A 454 3.17 2.23 -8.00
N TRP A 455 3.60 1.67 -6.88
CA TRP A 455 4.91 1.04 -6.76
C TRP A 455 4.88 -0.32 -7.47
N LYS A 456 6.01 -0.77 -7.97
CA LYS A 456 6.25 -2.18 -8.29
C LYS A 456 6.80 -2.85 -7.05
N ALA A 457 6.37 -4.09 -6.86
CA ALA A 457 6.99 -5.08 -6.00
C ALA A 457 8.52 -4.94 -5.93
N PRO A 458 9.13 -4.85 -4.75
CA PRO A 458 10.57 -5.00 -4.63
C PRO A 458 10.99 -6.39 -5.12
N THR A 459 11.91 -6.46 -6.09
CA THR A 459 12.47 -7.70 -6.63
C THR A 459 13.96 -7.79 -6.36
N SER A 460 14.45 -9.00 -6.10
CA SER A 460 15.88 -9.26 -5.99
C SER A 460 16.59 -8.98 -7.32
N THR A 461 17.79 -8.38 -7.26
CA THR A 461 18.68 -8.27 -8.43
C THR A 461 19.63 -9.47 -8.55
N GLY A 462 19.57 -10.43 -7.61
CA GLY A 462 20.48 -11.57 -7.54
C GLY A 462 21.93 -11.21 -7.16
N ARG A 463 22.17 -10.00 -6.63
CA ARG A 463 23.49 -9.49 -6.23
C ARG A 463 23.47 -9.10 -4.77
N SER A 464 24.58 -9.15 -4.05
CA SER A 464 24.62 -8.75 -2.64
C SER A 464 25.74 -7.77 -2.34
N THR A 465 25.48 -6.89 -1.39
CA THR A 465 26.44 -5.91 -0.90
C THR A 465 26.12 -5.52 0.55
N PRO A 466 27.12 -5.29 1.41
CA PRO A 466 26.89 -4.77 2.76
C PRO A 466 26.90 -3.24 2.81
N GLN A 467 26.89 -2.55 1.66
CA GLN A 467 27.02 -1.09 1.57
C GLN A 467 25.90 -0.50 0.70
N PRO A 468 25.58 0.79 0.86
CA PRO A 468 24.71 1.48 -0.09
C PRO A 468 25.25 1.37 -1.52
N VAL A 469 24.36 1.16 -2.48
CA VAL A 469 24.71 1.10 -3.90
C VAL A 469 24.98 2.51 -4.44
N GLY A 470 25.68 2.60 -5.56
CA GLY A 470 25.69 3.78 -6.42
C GLY A 470 24.66 3.59 -7.53
N LEU A 471 23.88 4.63 -7.87
CA LEU A 471 22.82 4.55 -8.86
C LEU A 471 22.82 5.80 -9.74
N ALA A 472 22.82 5.64 -11.07
CA ALA A 472 22.71 6.76 -12.02
C ALA A 472 22.14 6.31 -13.37
N VAL A 473 21.56 7.25 -14.12
CA VAL A 473 21.16 7.01 -15.51
C VAL A 473 22.26 7.48 -16.44
N TRP A 474 22.69 6.60 -17.35
CA TRP A 474 23.66 6.92 -18.38
C TRP A 474 23.43 6.02 -19.61
N ASN A 475 23.57 6.60 -20.80
CA ASN A 475 23.35 5.92 -22.07
C ASN A 475 21.99 5.18 -22.14
N GLN A 476 20.92 5.86 -21.71
CA GLN A 476 19.55 5.32 -21.66
C GLN A 476 19.40 4.06 -20.82
N LYS A 477 20.34 3.76 -19.92
CA LYS A 477 20.33 2.64 -18.99
C LYS A 477 20.41 3.14 -17.55
N LEU A 478 19.79 2.43 -16.62
CA LEU A 478 19.97 2.67 -15.19
C LEU A 478 21.11 1.79 -14.70
N TRP A 479 22.19 2.40 -14.23
CA TRP A 479 23.40 1.73 -13.77
C TRP A 479 23.42 1.66 -12.26
N SER A 480 23.76 0.49 -11.74
CA SER A 480 23.99 0.27 -10.33
C SER A 480 25.39 -0.29 -10.10
N HIS A 481 26.17 0.36 -9.24
CA HIS A 481 27.46 -0.12 -8.78
C HIS A 481 27.41 -0.49 -7.30
N TRP A 482 28.02 -1.59 -6.91
CA TRP A 482 28.03 -2.06 -5.52
C TRP A 482 29.39 -2.60 -5.09
N TYR A 483 29.62 -2.61 -3.79
CA TYR A 483 30.83 -3.15 -3.18
C TYR A 483 30.68 -4.65 -2.88
N VAL A 484 31.70 -5.44 -3.22
CA VAL A 484 31.79 -6.85 -2.84
C VAL A 484 32.96 -7.05 -1.87
N PRO A 485 32.73 -7.61 -0.65
CA PRO A 485 33.80 -7.79 0.34
C PRO A 485 34.93 -8.73 -0.07
N VAL A 486 34.63 -9.67 -0.96
CA VAL A 486 35.60 -10.63 -1.48
C VAL A 486 36.40 -9.97 -2.61
N GLY A 487 37.63 -9.54 -2.30
CA GLY A 487 38.53 -8.90 -3.28
C GLY A 487 38.31 -7.39 -3.43
N PRO A 488 38.15 -6.65 -2.30
CA PRO A 488 37.42 -5.37 -2.10
C PRO A 488 37.22 -4.48 -3.32
N CYS A 489 36.40 -4.93 -4.26
CA CYS A 489 36.21 -4.29 -5.57
C CYS A 489 34.78 -3.80 -5.73
N LEU A 490 34.63 -2.81 -6.62
CA LEU A 490 33.33 -2.42 -7.12
C LEU A 490 32.92 -3.33 -8.28
N TRP A 491 31.64 -3.65 -8.32
CA TRP A 491 31.00 -4.35 -9.43
C TRP A 491 29.87 -3.49 -9.98
N GLY A 492 29.52 -3.69 -11.23
CA GLY A 492 28.41 -2.99 -11.87
C GLY A 492 27.49 -3.90 -12.66
N THR A 493 26.26 -3.43 -12.82
CA THR A 493 25.23 -3.97 -13.71
C THR A 493 24.33 -2.82 -14.17
N SER A 494 23.53 -3.06 -15.20
CA SER A 494 22.51 -2.13 -15.68
C SER A 494 21.13 -2.77 -15.71
N TRP A 495 20.11 -1.94 -15.59
CA TRP A 495 18.73 -2.26 -15.88
C TRP A 495 18.45 -2.01 -17.37
N ASP A 496 17.81 -2.98 -18.02
CA ASP A 496 17.25 -2.85 -19.35
C ASP A 496 15.75 -3.16 -19.27
N SER A 497 14.94 -2.20 -19.74
CA SER A 497 13.48 -2.22 -19.88
C SER A 497 12.72 -2.64 -18.61
N ASP A 498 12.82 -3.91 -18.18
CA ASP A 498 12.10 -4.45 -17.03
C ASP A 498 12.91 -5.36 -16.08
N HIS A 499 14.22 -5.53 -16.31
CA HIS A 499 15.06 -6.38 -15.44
C HIS A 499 16.51 -5.90 -15.34
N TRP A 500 17.18 -6.31 -14.26
CA TRP A 500 18.63 -6.17 -14.12
C TRP A 500 19.34 -7.19 -15.01
N HIS A 501 20.36 -6.75 -15.74
CA HIS A 501 21.19 -7.64 -16.52
C HIS A 501 21.90 -8.65 -15.62
N ASN A 502 21.92 -9.91 -16.06
CA ASN A 502 22.69 -10.98 -15.42
C ASN A 502 24.20 -10.79 -15.59
N TYR A 503 24.62 -10.08 -16.64
CA TYR A 503 26.03 -9.76 -16.84
C TYR A 503 26.49 -8.74 -15.81
N THR A 504 27.59 -9.06 -15.13
CA THR A 504 28.25 -8.15 -14.19
C THR A 504 29.71 -8.02 -14.57
N PHE A 505 30.23 -6.82 -14.43
CA PHE A 505 31.64 -6.54 -14.63
C PHE A 505 32.26 -6.12 -13.31
N GLN A 506 33.47 -6.59 -13.08
CA GLN A 506 34.29 -6.15 -11.97
C GLN A 506 35.08 -4.92 -12.40
N LEU A 507 35.06 -3.88 -11.57
CA LEU A 507 35.89 -2.71 -11.72
C LEU A 507 37.23 -3.02 -11.02
N THR A 508 38.02 -3.89 -11.67
CA THR A 508 39.16 -4.63 -11.10
C THR A 508 40.28 -3.79 -10.51
N GLU A 509 40.31 -2.49 -10.77
CA GLU A 509 41.36 -1.56 -10.31
C GLU A 509 40.90 -0.66 -9.15
N LEU A 510 39.65 -0.81 -8.68
CA LEU A 510 39.04 0.12 -7.73
C LEU A 510 38.88 -0.48 -6.33
N ASP A 511 39.96 -0.51 -5.55
CA ASP A 511 39.95 -0.97 -4.15
C ASP A 511 39.15 -0.02 -3.24
N THR A 512 37.98 -0.44 -2.75
CA THR A 512 37.16 0.35 -1.82
C THR A 512 36.52 -0.51 -0.73
N ARG A 513 36.08 0.11 0.36
CA ARG A 513 35.34 -0.52 1.46
C ARG A 513 33.92 0.02 1.62
N PHE A 514 33.54 0.98 0.78
CA PHE A 514 32.31 1.74 0.90
C PHE A 514 31.58 1.79 -0.45
N GLY A 515 30.29 2.15 -0.39
CA GLY A 515 29.51 2.42 -1.59
C GLY A 515 30.07 3.59 -2.41
N SER A 516 29.84 3.54 -3.72
CA SER A 516 30.27 4.58 -4.67
C SER A 516 29.15 5.58 -4.96
N GLY A 517 29.53 6.80 -5.37
CA GLY A 517 28.62 7.78 -5.95
C GLY A 517 28.72 7.74 -7.48
N LEU A 518 27.58 7.79 -8.16
CA LEU A 518 27.49 7.79 -9.63
C LEU A 518 26.83 9.08 -10.12
N ALA A 519 27.24 9.57 -11.29
CA ALA A 519 26.54 10.62 -12.02
C ALA A 519 26.98 10.60 -13.49
N GLU A 520 26.08 11.04 -14.37
CA GLU A 520 26.39 11.24 -15.79
C GLU A 520 26.85 12.68 -16.02
N ARG A 521 27.87 12.83 -16.88
CA ARG A 521 28.23 14.12 -17.47
C ARG A 521 28.91 13.93 -18.81
N ASN A 522 28.46 14.70 -19.81
CA ASN A 522 29.03 14.77 -21.15
C ASN A 522 29.14 13.39 -21.82
N GLY A 523 28.11 12.55 -21.66
CA GLY A 523 28.06 11.22 -22.25
C GLY A 523 28.95 10.19 -21.55
N ARG A 524 29.51 10.51 -20.38
CA ARG A 524 30.34 9.59 -19.58
C ARG A 524 29.70 9.32 -18.24
N LEU A 525 29.78 8.06 -17.78
CA LEU A 525 29.46 7.69 -16.41
C LEU A 525 30.67 8.00 -15.54
N TRP A 526 30.46 8.76 -14.47
CA TRP A 526 31.49 9.05 -13.48
C TRP A 526 31.24 8.23 -12.22
N VAL A 527 32.34 7.81 -11.57
CA VAL A 527 32.33 7.08 -10.30
C VAL A 527 33.23 7.82 -9.31
N ALA A 528 32.67 8.19 -8.16
CA ALA A 528 33.42 8.71 -7.03
C ALA A 528 33.41 7.71 -5.86
N ARG A 529 34.55 7.53 -5.20
CA ARG A 529 34.70 6.51 -4.15
C ARG A 529 35.77 6.88 -3.12
N SER A 530 35.64 6.27 -1.94
CA SER A 530 36.70 6.25 -0.93
C SER A 530 37.73 5.19 -1.30
N SER A 531 39.01 5.56 -1.34
CA SER A 531 40.16 4.69 -1.63
C SER A 531 41.05 4.58 -0.40
N HIS A 532 41.50 3.37 -0.10
CA HIS A 532 42.45 3.11 0.99
C HIS A 532 43.81 2.80 0.37
N ARG A 533 44.74 3.78 0.38
CA ARG A 533 46.12 3.52 -0.06
C ARG A 533 46.82 2.56 0.92
N GLN A 534 47.86 1.86 0.45
CA GLN A 534 48.68 1.03 1.34
C GLN A 534 49.20 1.86 2.52
N ARG A 535 49.44 1.18 3.66
CA ARG A 535 49.54 1.63 5.07
C ARG A 535 50.25 2.96 5.44
N THR A 536 50.84 3.70 4.52
CA THR A 536 51.63 4.92 4.77
C THR A 536 51.04 6.23 4.23
N GLU A 537 50.00 6.21 3.38
CA GLU A 537 49.55 7.42 2.64
C GLU A 537 48.13 7.95 2.98
N GLY A 538 47.42 7.34 3.93
CA GLY A 538 46.10 7.83 4.37
C GLY A 538 44.94 7.41 3.45
N ASN A 539 43.75 7.95 3.72
CA ASN A 539 42.53 7.70 2.94
C ASN A 539 42.37 8.78 1.87
N ALA A 540 41.93 8.40 0.67
CA ALA A 540 41.72 9.33 -0.43
C ALA A 540 40.28 9.29 -0.94
N LEU A 541 39.78 10.42 -1.40
CA LEU A 541 38.57 10.52 -2.21
C LEU A 541 39.00 10.62 -3.67
N VAL A 542 38.58 9.66 -4.49
CA VAL A 542 38.99 9.57 -5.90
C VAL A 542 37.78 9.54 -6.83
N LEU A 543 38.02 9.94 -8.08
CA LEU A 543 37.04 9.99 -9.16
C LEU A 543 37.64 9.39 -10.43
N CYS A 544 36.86 8.62 -11.18
CA CYS A 544 37.19 8.18 -12.53
C CYS A 544 35.97 8.27 -13.45
N GLY A 545 36.19 8.38 -14.76
CA GLY A 545 35.14 8.45 -15.77
C GLY A 545 35.22 7.29 -16.76
N SER A 546 34.08 6.86 -17.28
CA SER A 546 34.01 5.75 -18.23
C SER A 546 34.79 6.06 -19.51
N THR A 547 35.51 5.07 -20.03
CA THR A 547 36.25 5.18 -21.31
C THR A 547 35.50 4.57 -22.47
N GLU A 548 34.52 3.71 -22.17
CA GLU A 548 33.67 3.02 -23.13
C GLU A 548 32.19 3.14 -22.72
N ASP A 549 31.30 2.76 -23.62
CA ASP A 549 29.84 2.84 -23.46
C ASP A 549 29.22 1.61 -22.75
N ASP A 550 30.08 0.75 -22.18
CA ASP A 550 29.70 -0.52 -21.55
C ASP A 550 29.58 -0.45 -20.02
N GLY A 551 29.97 0.68 -19.43
CA GLY A 551 29.94 0.93 -17.99
C GLY A 551 30.95 0.13 -17.18
N GLY A 552 31.78 -0.69 -17.82
CA GLY A 552 32.78 -1.54 -17.16
C GLY A 552 34.21 -1.01 -17.24
N HIS A 553 34.50 -0.14 -18.21
CA HIS A 553 35.84 0.41 -18.40
C HIS A 553 35.93 1.87 -17.95
N PHE A 554 36.90 2.14 -17.08
CA PHE A 554 37.17 3.46 -16.51
C PHE A 554 38.62 3.86 -16.73
N GLY A 555 38.83 5.17 -16.91
CA GLY A 555 40.17 5.74 -17.07
C GLY A 555 40.87 5.96 -15.73
N ASP A 556 42.00 6.68 -15.79
CA ASP A 556 42.85 6.98 -14.64
C ASP A 556 42.08 7.69 -13.50
N GLU A 557 42.48 7.37 -12.27
CA GLU A 557 41.91 7.98 -11.07
C GLU A 557 42.43 9.40 -10.85
N LYS A 558 41.49 10.31 -10.65
CA LYS A 558 41.74 11.67 -10.16
C LYS A 558 41.52 11.72 -8.66
N GLU A 559 42.58 12.04 -7.92
CA GLU A 559 42.46 12.36 -6.49
C GLU A 559 41.78 13.71 -6.30
N LEU A 560 40.72 13.73 -5.48
CA LEU A 560 40.00 14.94 -5.09
C LEU A 560 40.49 15.47 -3.75
N ALA A 561 40.79 14.57 -2.80
CA ALA A 561 41.25 14.91 -1.47
C ALA A 561 41.95 13.72 -0.79
N THR A 562 42.85 14.04 0.15
CA THR A 562 43.47 13.08 1.08
C THR A 562 43.16 13.46 2.53
N SER A 563 43.10 12.46 3.40
CA SER A 563 42.71 12.62 4.79
C SER A 563 43.30 11.51 5.66
N SER A 564 43.70 11.86 6.87
CA SER A 564 44.02 10.87 7.91
C SER A 564 42.77 10.10 8.38
N HIS A 565 41.59 10.70 8.25
CA HIS A 565 40.30 10.07 8.53
C HIS A 565 39.71 9.43 7.27
N ALA A 566 39.03 8.30 7.42
CA ALA A 566 38.35 7.63 6.31
C ALA A 566 37.19 8.49 5.78
N PHE A 567 37.04 8.51 4.45
CA PHE A 567 35.82 8.95 3.80
C PHE A 567 34.82 7.80 3.85
N GLY A 568 33.58 8.09 4.27
CA GLY A 568 32.49 7.12 4.21
C GLY A 568 31.95 6.91 2.78
N THR A 569 30.72 6.42 2.68
CA THR A 569 30.00 6.28 1.40
C THR A 569 29.90 7.63 0.71
N VAL A 570 30.13 7.62 -0.60
CA VAL A 570 30.16 8.83 -1.43
C VAL A 570 28.81 9.02 -2.13
N SER A 571 28.40 10.27 -2.29
CA SER A 571 27.29 10.64 -3.16
C SER A 571 27.74 11.69 -4.17
N MET A 572 27.18 11.64 -5.37
CA MET A 572 27.60 12.46 -6.49
C MET A 572 26.40 12.95 -7.28
N ALA A 573 26.49 14.18 -7.79
CA ALA A 573 25.50 14.75 -8.70
C ALA A 573 26.17 15.66 -9.72
N TYR A 574 25.62 15.73 -10.92
CA TYR A 574 25.96 16.74 -11.91
C TYR A 574 24.87 17.81 -11.96
N GLY A 575 25.25 19.07 -11.82
CA GLY A 575 24.31 20.17 -11.78
C GLY A 575 25.02 21.52 -11.64
N LEU A 576 24.34 22.60 -11.99
CA LEU A 576 24.92 23.95 -11.95
C LEU A 576 26.23 24.08 -12.78
N ASP A 577 26.34 23.27 -13.84
CA ASP A 577 27.51 23.13 -14.71
C ASP A 577 28.79 22.72 -13.96
N ARG A 578 28.64 21.88 -12.92
CA ARG A 578 29.71 21.34 -12.09
C ARG A 578 29.42 19.90 -11.69
N MET A 579 30.48 19.11 -11.49
CA MET A 579 30.37 17.88 -10.71
C MET A 579 30.45 18.20 -9.23
N TRP A 580 29.59 17.56 -8.46
CA TRP A 580 29.53 17.68 -7.01
C TRP A 580 29.72 16.31 -6.38
N VAL A 581 30.63 16.22 -5.42
CA VAL A 581 30.89 15.01 -4.65
C VAL A 581 30.75 15.35 -3.18
N THR A 582 30.00 14.55 -2.44
CA THR A 582 29.91 14.66 -0.99
C THR A 582 30.27 13.35 -0.31
N ALA A 583 30.91 13.47 0.84
CA ALA A 583 31.23 12.34 1.70
C ALA A 583 31.24 12.81 3.15
N ARG A 584 31.06 11.86 4.07
CA ARG A 584 31.34 12.09 5.48
C ARG A 584 32.84 11.95 5.74
N GLN A 585 33.43 12.97 6.36
CA GLN A 585 34.81 12.99 6.81
C GLN A 585 34.85 13.53 8.24
N ASP A 586 35.40 12.76 9.18
CA ASP A 586 35.50 13.12 10.60
C ASP A 586 34.17 13.63 11.21
N ARG A 587 33.08 12.88 10.97
CA ARG A 587 31.72 13.23 11.38
C ARG A 587 31.17 14.52 10.78
N GLN A 588 31.82 15.12 9.79
CA GLN A 588 31.31 16.29 9.08
C GLN A 588 30.92 15.91 7.65
N VAL A 589 29.91 16.58 7.12
CA VAL A 589 29.64 16.55 5.67
C VAL A 589 30.68 17.43 5.00
N ARG A 590 31.39 16.87 4.02
CA ARG A 590 32.30 17.63 3.15
C ARG A 590 31.77 17.58 1.72
N THR A 591 31.86 18.71 1.04
CA THR A 591 31.44 18.84 -0.36
C THR A 591 32.63 19.30 -1.18
N TYR A 592 32.82 18.62 -2.31
CA TYR A 592 33.85 18.87 -3.31
C TYR A 592 33.16 19.19 -4.62
N TRP A 593 33.71 20.13 -5.40
CA TRP A 593 33.17 20.43 -6.71
C TRP A 593 34.24 20.78 -7.73
N SER A 594 33.95 20.44 -8.99
CA SER A 594 34.77 20.82 -10.13
C SER A 594 34.58 22.31 -10.46
N ALA A 595 35.60 22.92 -11.07
CA ALA A 595 35.43 24.19 -11.75
C ALA A 595 34.31 24.10 -12.81
N ARG A 596 33.62 25.23 -13.03
CA ARG A 596 32.47 25.32 -13.95
C ARG A 596 32.88 24.98 -15.38
N GLY A 597 32.09 24.15 -16.08
CA GLY A 597 32.29 23.81 -17.49
C GLY A 597 33.52 22.92 -17.78
N GLN A 598 34.40 22.68 -16.80
CA GLN A 598 35.60 21.87 -16.98
C GLN A 598 35.31 20.39 -16.80
N SER A 599 35.96 19.54 -17.61
CA SER A 599 35.86 18.08 -17.46
C SER A 599 36.39 17.65 -16.08
N PRO A 600 35.71 16.73 -15.37
CA PRO A 600 36.04 16.39 -13.98
C PRO A 600 37.47 15.85 -13.75
N ASP A 601 38.07 15.21 -14.74
CA ASP A 601 39.44 14.68 -14.74
C ASP A 601 40.53 15.76 -14.78
N THR A 602 40.27 16.85 -15.50
CA THR A 602 41.18 17.98 -15.72
C THR A 602 40.84 19.20 -14.87
N ALA A 603 39.65 19.22 -14.27
CA ALA A 603 39.18 20.34 -13.50
C ALA A 603 40.01 20.62 -12.25
N GLN A 604 40.08 21.89 -11.87
CA GLN A 604 40.42 22.27 -10.51
C GLN A 604 39.26 21.94 -9.58
N TRP A 605 39.55 21.25 -8.49
CA TRP A 605 38.57 20.90 -7.47
C TRP A 605 38.71 21.80 -6.25
N GLN A 606 37.58 22.22 -5.71
CA GLN A 606 37.49 22.99 -4.48
C GLN A 606 36.70 22.19 -3.44
N SER A 607 36.84 22.56 -2.17
CA SER A 607 36.11 21.92 -1.08
C SER A 607 35.61 22.92 -0.05
N GLU A 608 34.56 22.54 0.66
CA GLU A 608 33.99 23.31 1.76
C GLU A 608 33.35 22.37 2.80
N ALA A 609 32.97 22.93 3.94
CA ALA A 609 32.07 22.26 4.87
C ALA A 609 30.64 22.22 4.28
N GLY A 610 29.98 21.07 4.36
CA GLY A 610 28.58 20.93 3.94
C GLY A 610 27.59 21.74 4.81
N PRO A 611 26.28 21.53 4.61
CA PRO A 611 25.24 22.33 5.26
C PRO A 611 25.28 22.31 6.79
N GLN A 612 25.85 21.26 7.42
CA GLN A 612 26.01 21.15 8.86
C GLN A 612 27.40 20.61 9.24
N ALA A 613 27.96 21.14 10.34
CA ALA A 613 29.27 20.77 10.88
C ALA A 613 29.31 19.39 11.59
N GLY A 614 28.21 18.63 11.57
CA GLY A 614 28.08 17.33 12.23
C GLY A 614 26.99 16.47 11.59
N SER A 615 27.36 15.28 11.12
CA SER A 615 26.48 14.25 10.60
C SER A 615 26.81 12.88 11.19
N SER A 616 25.77 12.16 11.61
CA SER A 616 25.87 10.78 12.03
C SER A 616 26.21 9.86 10.85
N ASN A 617 25.70 10.16 9.66
CA ASN A 617 25.68 9.26 8.51
C ASN A 617 26.14 9.91 7.19
N ASN A 618 26.17 9.14 6.10
CA ASN A 618 26.71 9.58 4.82
C ASN A 618 25.67 10.38 4.03
N PRO A 619 25.96 11.60 3.56
CA PRO A 619 25.00 12.44 2.85
C PRO A 619 24.61 11.91 1.47
N ALA A 620 23.51 12.41 0.92
CA ALA A 620 23.06 12.20 -0.45
C ALA A 620 22.89 13.53 -1.19
N LEU A 621 23.34 13.59 -2.44
CA LEU A 621 23.14 14.71 -3.35
C LEU A 621 22.12 14.37 -4.42
N HIS A 622 21.37 15.39 -4.85
CA HIS A 622 20.51 15.32 -6.02
C HIS A 622 20.42 16.70 -6.68
N PHE A 623 20.38 16.74 -8.00
CA PHE A 623 20.14 17.95 -8.77
C PHE A 623 18.76 17.86 -9.42
N ASP A 624 17.86 18.80 -9.10
CA ASP A 624 16.47 18.77 -9.59
C ASP A 624 16.28 19.48 -10.93
N GLY A 625 17.37 19.93 -11.57
CA GLY A 625 17.36 20.76 -12.77
C GLY A 625 17.58 22.24 -12.50
N GLN A 626 17.39 22.70 -11.26
CA GLN A 626 17.56 24.10 -10.86
C GLN A 626 18.49 24.27 -9.64
N ASN A 627 18.35 23.39 -8.66
CA ASN A 627 18.98 23.46 -7.36
C ASN A 627 19.74 22.18 -7.06
N LEU A 628 20.88 22.34 -6.38
CA LEU A 628 21.57 21.21 -5.78
C LEU A 628 21.02 21.00 -4.37
N TRP A 629 20.58 19.78 -4.09
CA TRP A 629 20.04 19.37 -2.80
C TRP A 629 21.02 18.43 -2.11
N CYS A 630 21.15 18.59 -0.79
CA CYS A 630 21.91 17.71 0.08
C CYS A 630 21.02 17.23 1.22
N ALA A 631 20.78 15.92 1.26
CA ALA A 631 20.12 15.23 2.35
C ALA A 631 21.18 14.63 3.29
N TYR A 632 20.98 14.77 4.60
CA TYR A 632 21.92 14.28 5.61
C TYR A 632 21.18 14.05 6.94
N THR A 633 21.80 13.38 7.90
CA THR A 633 21.26 13.26 9.27
C THR A 633 22.06 14.11 10.22
N ASP A 634 21.39 14.80 11.15
CA ASP A 634 22.11 15.50 12.22
C ASP A 634 22.71 14.51 13.25
N THR A 635 23.36 15.05 14.27
CA THR A 635 23.96 14.24 15.35
C THR A 635 22.93 13.53 16.23
N SER A 636 21.64 13.89 16.13
CA SER A 636 20.54 13.20 16.80
C SER A 636 19.87 12.13 15.92
N GLY A 637 20.35 11.94 14.68
CA GLY A 637 19.79 10.97 13.74
C GLY A 637 18.54 11.46 13.01
N LYS A 638 18.22 12.77 13.06
CA LYS A 638 17.08 13.32 12.32
C LYS A 638 17.49 13.70 10.90
N PRO A 639 16.71 13.35 9.88
CA PRO A 639 17.01 13.67 8.49
C PRO A 639 16.70 15.14 8.19
N HIS A 640 17.62 15.80 7.50
CA HIS A 640 17.52 17.18 7.06
C HIS A 640 17.83 17.29 5.58
N LEU A 641 17.31 18.35 4.99
CA LEU A 641 17.52 18.72 3.61
C LEU A 641 18.00 20.17 3.55
N SER A 642 19.04 20.42 2.79
CA SER A 642 19.51 21.77 2.47
C SER A 642 19.63 21.92 0.96
N ARG A 643 19.22 23.08 0.45
CA ARG A 643 19.41 23.43 -0.97
C ARG A 643 20.56 24.39 -1.15
N ARG A 644 21.04 24.42 -2.37
CA ARG A 644 21.94 25.42 -2.88
C ARG A 644 21.42 25.92 -4.22
N VAL A 645 21.22 27.23 -4.26
CA VAL A 645 20.89 27.99 -5.47
C VAL A 645 22.20 28.54 -6.07
N ASN A 646 22.21 28.70 -7.39
CA ASN A 646 23.37 29.25 -8.08
C ASN A 646 23.35 30.78 -8.01
N GLU A 647 24.20 31.39 -7.18
CA GLU A 647 24.19 32.84 -6.98
C GLU A 647 25.11 33.60 -7.96
N THR A 648 26.25 33.04 -8.41
CA THR A 648 27.19 33.72 -9.35
C THR A 648 28.07 32.75 -10.17
N SER A 649 28.95 33.27 -11.03
CA SER A 649 29.89 32.48 -11.84
C SER A 649 31.13 31.97 -11.08
N THR A 650 31.51 32.62 -9.98
CA THR A 650 32.79 32.37 -9.29
C THR A 650 32.65 31.70 -7.92
N SER A 651 31.53 31.83 -7.22
CA SER A 651 31.30 31.15 -5.95
C SER A 651 30.41 29.92 -6.11
N ALA A 652 30.54 28.96 -5.20
CA ALA A 652 29.67 27.78 -5.13
C ALA A 652 28.26 28.11 -4.58
N GLY A 653 28.00 29.35 -4.16
CA GLY A 653 26.79 29.74 -3.44
C GLY A 653 26.79 29.27 -1.98
N SER A 654 25.79 29.67 -1.20
CA SER A 654 25.62 29.23 0.19
C SER A 654 24.65 28.05 0.26
N TRP A 655 24.82 27.15 1.23
CA TRP A 655 23.75 26.22 1.60
C TRP A 655 22.64 26.99 2.32
N SER A 656 21.38 26.66 2.03
CA SER A 656 20.23 27.19 2.74
C SER A 656 20.23 26.71 4.19
N THR A 657 19.40 27.36 5.00
CA THR A 657 19.02 26.80 6.30
C THR A 657 18.46 25.37 6.12
N PRO A 658 18.88 24.42 6.96
CA PRO A 658 18.35 23.06 6.95
C PRO A 658 16.85 23.02 7.22
N VAL A 659 16.15 22.14 6.51
CA VAL A 659 14.72 21.85 6.71
C VAL A 659 14.59 20.36 7.06
N PRO A 660 13.81 19.99 8.09
CA PRO A 660 13.58 18.58 8.39
C PRO A 660 12.91 17.87 7.22
N ILE A 661 13.27 16.61 6.99
CA ILE A 661 12.57 15.75 6.04
C ILE A 661 11.40 15.09 6.77
N GLY A 662 10.22 15.09 6.12
CA GLY A 662 8.93 14.56 6.58
C GLY A 662 8.22 15.34 7.71
N ASP A 663 7.13 14.77 8.24
CA ASP A 663 6.14 15.45 9.09
C ASP A 663 6.49 15.49 10.60
N GLY A 664 7.70 15.07 10.97
CA GLY A 664 8.15 15.00 12.36
C GLY A 664 7.70 13.77 13.14
N THR A 665 6.92 12.87 12.52
CA THR A 665 6.47 11.61 13.14
C THR A 665 7.47 10.45 12.96
N HIS A 666 8.59 10.70 12.29
CA HIS A 666 9.52 9.66 11.83
C HIS A 666 10.09 8.77 12.93
N PRO A 667 10.31 7.48 12.63
CA PRO A 667 11.28 6.68 13.36
C PRO A 667 12.70 7.25 13.22
N THR A 668 13.58 6.91 14.16
CA THR A 668 15.00 7.29 14.12
C THR A 668 15.66 6.74 12.87
N VAL A 669 16.19 7.62 12.03
CA VAL A 669 16.79 7.23 10.75
C VAL A 669 18.22 6.70 10.96
N LEU A 670 18.54 5.59 10.30
CA LEU A 670 19.82 4.88 10.46
C LEU A 670 20.91 5.34 9.48
N ASP A 671 20.55 5.92 8.33
CA ASP A 671 21.46 6.50 7.32
C ASP A 671 20.79 7.65 6.57
N ALA A 672 21.54 8.56 5.94
CA ALA A 672 20.90 9.69 5.27
C ALA A 672 20.00 9.25 4.11
N PRO A 673 18.87 9.95 3.90
CA PRO A 673 17.96 9.55 2.84
C PRO A 673 18.57 9.72 1.45
N GLY A 674 18.36 8.74 0.58
CA GLY A 674 18.45 8.95 -0.86
C GLY A 674 17.33 9.89 -1.31
N ILE A 675 17.62 10.79 -2.24
CA ILE A 675 16.65 11.79 -2.73
C ILE A 675 16.61 11.81 -4.25
N ALA A 676 15.42 12.04 -4.81
CA ALA A 676 15.21 12.19 -6.25
C ALA A 676 14.00 13.09 -6.53
N THR A 677 13.97 13.70 -7.71
CA THR A 677 12.82 14.49 -8.19
C THR A 677 12.10 13.72 -9.29
N TYR A 678 10.80 13.55 -9.16
CA TYR A 678 9.96 12.86 -10.12
C TYR A 678 8.59 13.56 -10.23
N LYS A 679 8.13 13.84 -11.45
CA LYS A 679 6.83 14.49 -11.74
C LYS A 679 6.55 15.75 -10.88
N GLY A 680 7.55 16.61 -10.71
CA GLY A 680 7.43 17.86 -9.95
C GLY A 680 7.44 17.70 -8.41
N ARG A 681 7.72 16.49 -7.91
CA ARG A 681 7.84 16.19 -6.49
C ARG A 681 9.24 15.75 -6.13
N MET A 682 9.65 16.07 -4.90
CA MET A 682 10.87 15.54 -4.31
C MET A 682 10.52 14.37 -3.41
N TYR A 683 11.15 13.23 -3.65
CA TYR A 683 11.03 12.01 -2.86
C TYR A 683 12.28 11.81 -2.02
N ALA A 684 12.10 11.34 -0.79
CA ALA A 684 13.16 10.96 0.12
C ALA A 684 12.96 9.52 0.61
N PHE A 685 14.00 8.70 0.50
CA PHE A 685 14.02 7.28 0.84
C PHE A 685 15.05 7.02 1.93
N TYR A 686 14.62 6.51 3.07
CA TYR A 686 15.51 6.24 4.19
C TYR A 686 15.17 4.90 4.82
N HIS A 687 16.08 4.39 5.63
CA HIS A 687 15.84 3.21 6.45
C HIS A 687 15.92 3.58 7.93
N ALA A 688 14.99 3.06 8.73
CA ALA A 688 14.77 3.46 10.11
C ALA A 688 14.38 2.28 11.00
#